data_AF-A0A9D1UEL9-F1
#
_entry.id   AF-A0A9D1UEL9-F1
#
_cell.length_a   1.000
_cell.length_b   1.000
_cell.length_c   1.000
_cell.angle_alpha   90.00
_cell.angle_beta   90.00
_cell.angle_gamma   90.00
#
_symmetry.space_group_name_H-M   'P 1'
#
loop_
_entity.id
_entity.type
_entity.pdbx_description
1 polymer ?
#
loop_
_entity_poly.entity_id
_entity_poly.type
_entity_poly.pdbx_seq_one_letter_code
_entity_poly.pdbx_strand_id
1 'polypeptide(L)'
;MTEERYELAIGRLLEMRREASVEERFQDYFHKMAEFFLMIDELKKELEAGTYQKASLEELERWNTRLYQDIMPENYEMSYGNPVFAAERLGEDHGRLLCFLYGEIRGAIVYTFEGRTEYLDILMELLIEIYNQFEETRLPEISNIKETIYWYASDYCDVFVADRIREQVCPGESPAVSLIMESDLSSPEYLYQFGEYISKNERKTAGYLASLEEEEIRKMADTCTEGYARGFVNTGKDLSRKSSVNIRYVLGFERMVRKVIENFETMGLKPIIYRSGVSVLTKRQHLKIGYCGGVPNKQYEYDHKDDQALFLDKQFVERKLEVIQNTYEKYKKEARAFAGPACIETFGEAPFSPEHKEEAVRLTKAQEEIGRSFDARQSQITNTYIPGEERSFTIVAYPVPEVGERYEEIFQEIIHINTLDAKLYETVQQTLIDALDQGEYVHILGAGDNRTDLKVQLHKLKDPRKETIFENCVADVNIPVGEVFTSPVLEGTSGVLHVSRVYLNELQYLDLELHFANGMIQDYSCGNFERELENKEYIRDNILHRHPTLPLGEFAIGTNTTAYVAARKYGIEEKLPILIAEKMGPHFAVGDTCYSWSEDIKVYNPNGKEIIARDNSVSIQRKEDVSKAYFHCHTDITIPFEELKKISVVTAQGSEICLIQDGRFVLPGTEILNEPLKDMDK
;
A
#
# COMPACT_ATOMS: atom_id res chain seq x y z
N MET A 1 -32.39 0.64 -20.32
CA MET A 1 -32.64 -0.25 -19.18
C MET A 1 -31.99 0.30 -17.93
N THR A 2 -30.68 0.58 -17.91
CA THR A 2 -29.97 1.20 -16.77
C THR A 2 -30.59 2.54 -16.36
N GLU A 3 -30.71 3.53 -17.26
CA GLU A 3 -31.29 4.84 -16.88
C GLU A 3 -32.74 4.76 -16.38
N GLU A 4 -33.54 3.82 -16.90
CA GLU A 4 -34.92 3.61 -16.43
C GLU A 4 -34.96 2.99 -15.03
N ARG A 5 -34.04 2.05 -14.72
CA ARG A 5 -33.87 1.49 -13.36
C ARG A 5 -33.41 2.57 -12.39
N TYR A 6 -32.47 3.41 -12.80
CA TYR A 6 -31.99 4.56 -12.03
C TYR A 6 -33.14 5.50 -11.64
N GLU A 7 -33.92 5.96 -12.61
CA GLU A 7 -35.04 6.87 -12.36
C GLU A 7 -36.11 6.25 -11.44
N LEU A 8 -36.40 4.96 -11.59
CA LEU A 8 -37.33 4.23 -10.71
C LEU A 8 -36.79 4.13 -9.29
N ALA A 9 -35.51 3.82 -9.11
CA ALA A 9 -34.86 3.75 -7.81
C ALA A 9 -34.89 5.12 -7.11
N ILE A 10 -34.52 6.20 -7.81
CA ILE A 10 -34.64 7.58 -7.28
C ILE A 10 -36.07 7.90 -6.87
N GLY A 11 -37.06 7.49 -7.67
CA GLY A 11 -38.48 7.61 -7.33
C GLY A 11 -38.82 6.95 -5.98
N ARG A 12 -38.36 5.71 -5.77
CA ARG A 12 -38.56 5.00 -4.49
C ARG A 12 -37.85 5.67 -3.32
N LEU A 13 -36.63 6.16 -3.51
CA LEU A 13 -35.86 6.85 -2.47
C LEU A 13 -36.53 8.17 -2.03
N LEU A 14 -37.18 8.89 -2.96
CA LEU A 14 -37.97 10.09 -2.62
C LEU A 14 -39.14 9.78 -1.68
N GLU A 15 -39.78 8.63 -1.86
CA GLU A 15 -40.84 8.13 -0.98
C GLU A 15 -40.26 7.70 0.36
N MET A 16 -39.23 6.83 0.34
CA MET A 16 -38.56 6.28 1.53
C MET A 16 -38.14 7.36 2.53
N ARG A 17 -37.60 8.50 2.06
CA ARG A 17 -37.20 9.62 2.92
C ARG A 17 -38.33 10.19 3.81
N ARG A 18 -39.60 9.95 3.45
CA ARG A 18 -40.77 10.52 4.14
C ARG A 18 -41.66 9.47 4.80
N GLU A 19 -41.40 8.20 4.53
CA GLU A 19 -42.20 7.09 5.02
C GLU A 19 -41.87 6.77 6.49
N ALA A 20 -42.88 6.33 7.23
CA ALA A 20 -42.72 5.80 8.58
C ALA A 20 -43.20 4.34 8.61
N SER A 21 -43.00 3.60 7.51
CA SER A 21 -43.46 2.22 7.33
C SER A 21 -42.60 1.20 8.10
N VAL A 22 -41.34 1.52 8.38
CA VAL A 22 -40.44 0.71 9.22
C VAL A 22 -40.53 1.11 10.69
N GLU A 23 -40.05 0.24 11.60
CA GLU A 23 -40.01 0.51 13.03
C GLU A 23 -39.18 1.78 13.36
N GLU A 24 -39.65 2.59 14.32
CA GLU A 24 -39.12 3.94 14.64
C GLU A 24 -37.60 4.01 14.76
N ARG A 25 -36.98 2.99 15.37
CA ARG A 25 -35.51 2.94 15.55
C ARG A 25 -34.71 2.87 14.24
N PHE A 26 -35.29 2.36 13.15
CA PHE A 26 -34.62 2.23 11.85
C PHE A 26 -34.94 3.38 10.90
N GLN A 27 -35.96 4.20 11.20
CA GLN A 27 -36.41 5.28 10.31
C GLN A 27 -35.28 6.28 10.02
N ASP A 28 -34.57 6.73 11.06
CA ASP A 28 -33.47 7.70 10.90
C ASP A 28 -32.34 7.18 9.98
N TYR A 29 -32.00 5.88 10.08
CA TYR A 29 -31.01 5.27 9.19
C TYR A 29 -31.46 5.32 7.72
N PHE A 30 -32.64 4.79 7.42
CA PHE A 30 -33.13 4.72 6.04
C PHE A 30 -33.42 6.10 5.44
N HIS A 31 -33.91 7.04 6.26
CA HIS A 31 -34.09 8.44 5.82
C HIS A 31 -32.75 9.06 5.43
N LYS A 32 -31.71 8.91 6.24
CA LYS A 32 -30.37 9.42 5.92
C LYS A 32 -29.76 8.76 4.69
N MET A 33 -29.94 7.45 4.51
CA MET A 33 -29.44 6.76 3.30
C MET A 33 -30.18 7.23 2.04
N ALA A 34 -31.51 7.44 2.13
CA ALA A 34 -32.28 8.05 1.05
C ALA A 34 -31.78 9.46 0.73
N GLU A 35 -31.61 10.30 1.75
CA GLU A 35 -31.11 11.68 1.61
C GLU A 35 -29.73 11.73 0.98
N PHE A 36 -28.84 10.81 1.36
CA PHE A 36 -27.52 10.69 0.77
C PHE A 36 -27.61 10.38 -0.72
N PHE A 37 -28.36 9.36 -1.14
CA PHE A 37 -28.52 9.06 -2.57
C PHE A 37 -29.20 10.18 -3.37
N LEU A 38 -30.15 10.92 -2.76
CA LEU A 38 -30.75 12.09 -3.42
C LEU A 38 -29.74 13.22 -3.62
N MET A 39 -28.78 13.38 -2.70
CA MET A 39 -27.64 14.27 -2.90
C MET A 39 -26.69 13.75 -4.00
N ILE A 40 -26.52 12.43 -4.12
CA ILE A 40 -25.75 11.83 -5.22
C ILE A 40 -26.42 12.09 -6.58
N ASP A 41 -27.74 11.98 -6.67
CA ASP A 41 -28.52 12.35 -7.86
C ASP A 41 -28.42 13.84 -8.20
N GLU A 42 -28.44 14.71 -7.19
CA GLU A 42 -28.15 16.15 -7.36
C GLU A 42 -26.77 16.36 -7.97
N LEU A 43 -25.73 15.71 -7.43
CA LEU A 43 -24.36 15.77 -7.95
C LEU A 43 -24.27 15.25 -9.40
N LYS A 44 -24.90 14.11 -9.71
CA LYS A 44 -24.94 13.54 -11.07
C LYS A 44 -25.50 14.56 -12.07
N LYS A 45 -26.62 15.22 -11.72
CA LYS A 45 -27.25 16.25 -12.56
C LYS A 45 -26.35 17.47 -12.78
N GLU A 46 -25.64 17.92 -11.75
CA GLU A 46 -24.69 19.03 -11.86
C GLU A 46 -23.48 18.67 -12.76
N LEU A 47 -22.99 17.44 -12.67
CA LEU A 47 -21.91 16.93 -13.55
C LEU A 47 -22.37 16.80 -15.01
N GLU A 48 -23.58 16.28 -15.25
CA GLU A 48 -24.16 16.13 -16.59
C GLU A 48 -24.50 17.49 -17.23
N ALA A 49 -24.96 18.45 -16.43
CA ALA A 49 -25.22 19.81 -16.87
C ALA A 49 -23.93 20.61 -17.16
N GLY A 50 -22.77 20.10 -16.74
CA GLY A 50 -21.50 20.80 -16.86
C GLY A 50 -21.36 21.99 -15.91
N THR A 51 -22.22 22.09 -14.89
CA THR A 51 -22.22 23.19 -13.91
C THR A 51 -21.19 22.95 -12.83
N TYR A 52 -21.02 21.71 -12.37
CA TYR A 52 -19.98 21.35 -11.39
C TYR A 52 -18.58 21.71 -11.90
N GLN A 53 -18.25 21.37 -13.14
CA GLN A 53 -16.94 21.63 -13.75
C GLN A 53 -16.65 23.12 -13.94
N LYS A 54 -17.69 23.97 -13.94
CA LYS A 54 -17.59 25.43 -14.08
C LYS A 54 -17.75 26.16 -12.75
N ALA A 55 -17.98 25.43 -11.66
CA ALA A 55 -18.18 26.00 -10.34
C ALA A 55 -16.89 26.68 -9.86
N SER A 56 -17.05 27.69 -9.02
CA SER A 56 -15.92 28.33 -8.35
C SER A 56 -15.24 27.36 -7.37
N LEU A 57 -13.97 27.63 -7.03
CA LEU A 57 -13.24 26.84 -6.03
C LEU A 57 -14.00 26.73 -4.70
N GLU A 58 -14.65 27.81 -4.26
CA GLU A 58 -15.44 27.82 -3.02
C GLU A 58 -16.66 26.88 -3.11
N GLU A 59 -17.32 26.82 -4.27
CA GLU A 59 -18.45 25.92 -4.50
C GLU A 59 -17.99 24.46 -4.56
N LEU A 60 -16.85 24.18 -5.21
CA LEU A 60 -16.23 22.85 -5.25
C LEU A 60 -15.84 22.38 -3.84
N GLU A 61 -15.26 23.26 -3.02
CA GLU A 61 -14.93 22.99 -1.61
C GLU A 61 -16.15 22.67 -0.77
N ARG A 62 -17.26 23.40 -0.98
CA ARG A 62 -18.54 23.12 -0.31
C ARG A 62 -19.10 21.77 -0.71
N TRP A 63 -19.06 21.42 -1.99
CA TRP A 63 -19.45 20.09 -2.45
C TRP A 63 -18.60 19.00 -1.81
N ASN A 64 -17.28 19.13 -1.85
CA ASN A 64 -16.37 18.15 -1.26
C ASN A 64 -16.64 17.98 0.24
N THR A 65 -16.78 19.07 0.98
CA THR A 65 -17.11 19.01 2.42
C THR A 65 -18.44 18.30 2.66
N ARG A 66 -19.49 18.70 1.93
CA ARG A 66 -20.85 18.12 2.05
C ARG A 66 -20.86 16.62 1.79
N LEU A 67 -20.08 16.15 0.82
CA LEU A 67 -20.04 14.73 0.44
C LEU A 67 -19.43 13.83 1.51
N TYR A 68 -18.48 14.31 2.33
CA TYR A 68 -17.77 13.51 3.33
C TYR A 68 -18.08 13.89 4.80
N GLN A 69 -18.93 14.90 5.01
CA GLN A 69 -19.16 15.54 6.31
C GLN A 69 -19.44 14.58 7.46
N ASP A 70 -20.24 13.54 7.20
CA ASP A 70 -20.74 12.61 8.20
C ASP A 70 -19.71 11.59 8.68
N ILE A 71 -18.63 11.36 7.93
CA ILE A 71 -17.51 10.50 8.35
C ILE A 71 -16.30 11.28 8.86
N MET A 72 -16.33 12.61 8.81
CA MET A 72 -15.25 13.45 9.36
C MET A 72 -15.07 13.18 10.86
N PRO A 73 -13.84 13.25 11.40
CA PRO A 73 -13.54 12.89 12.79
C PRO A 73 -14.46 13.56 13.83
N GLU A 74 -14.83 14.82 13.62
CA GLU A 74 -15.72 15.59 14.50
C GLU A 74 -17.17 15.08 14.54
N ASN A 75 -17.62 14.35 13.51
CA ASN A 75 -18.98 13.83 13.39
C ASN A 75 -19.05 12.31 13.50
N TYR A 76 -17.91 11.62 13.44
CA TYR A 76 -17.85 10.17 13.27
C TYR A 76 -18.50 9.39 14.41
N GLU A 77 -18.40 9.87 15.64
CA GLU A 77 -19.06 9.25 16.81
C GLU A 77 -20.60 9.24 16.73
N MET A 78 -21.20 10.03 15.84
CA MET A 78 -22.64 10.04 15.57
C MET A 78 -23.00 9.55 14.17
N SER A 79 -22.05 8.91 13.49
CA SER A 79 -22.20 8.39 12.14
C SER A 79 -22.66 6.94 12.15
N TYR A 80 -23.55 6.57 11.22
CA TYR A 80 -23.88 5.16 10.99
C TYR A 80 -22.74 4.35 10.36
N GLY A 81 -21.66 5.00 9.92
CA GLY A 81 -20.40 4.34 9.60
C GLY A 81 -19.52 4.04 10.81
N ASN A 82 -19.92 4.42 12.03
CA ASN A 82 -19.25 4.00 13.26
C ASN A 82 -19.96 2.76 13.82
N PRO A 83 -19.29 1.60 13.93
CA PRO A 83 -19.95 0.36 14.33
C PRO A 83 -20.54 0.41 15.74
N VAL A 84 -19.94 1.19 16.66
CA VAL A 84 -20.47 1.42 18.02
C VAL A 84 -21.81 2.16 17.94
N PHE A 85 -21.83 3.29 17.24
CA PHE A 85 -23.05 4.09 17.08
C PHE A 85 -24.15 3.30 16.35
N ALA A 86 -23.80 2.57 15.30
CA ALA A 86 -24.74 1.73 14.57
C ALA A 86 -25.35 0.64 15.46
N ALA A 87 -24.54 -0.04 16.27
CA ALA A 87 -25.01 -1.06 17.22
C ALA A 87 -25.92 -0.46 18.31
N GLU A 88 -25.56 0.70 18.87
CA GLU A 88 -26.35 1.40 19.89
C GLU A 88 -27.74 1.81 19.37
N ARG A 89 -27.82 2.30 18.13
CA ARG A 89 -29.06 2.82 17.54
C ARG A 89 -29.95 1.76 16.94
N LEU A 90 -29.36 0.77 16.27
CA LEU A 90 -30.06 -0.18 15.42
C LEU A 90 -30.14 -1.58 16.07
N GLY A 91 -29.42 -1.80 17.18
CA GLY A 91 -29.20 -3.10 17.81
C GLY A 91 -27.96 -3.79 17.23
N GLU A 92 -27.33 -4.67 18.00
CA GLU A 92 -25.99 -5.22 17.68
C GLU A 92 -25.94 -5.92 16.31
N ASP A 93 -26.83 -6.88 16.05
CA ASP A 93 -26.80 -7.65 14.80
C ASP A 93 -27.26 -6.84 13.57
N HIS A 94 -28.36 -6.10 13.67
CA HIS A 94 -28.85 -5.25 12.57
C HIS A 94 -27.92 -4.08 12.32
N GLY A 95 -27.41 -3.45 13.37
CA GLY A 95 -26.44 -2.35 13.30
C GLY A 95 -25.17 -2.74 12.60
N ARG A 96 -24.63 -3.94 12.85
CA ARG A 96 -23.45 -4.45 12.13
C ARG A 96 -23.69 -4.56 10.61
N LEU A 97 -24.83 -5.09 10.18
CA LEU A 97 -25.16 -5.24 8.75
C LEU A 97 -25.47 -3.89 8.07
N LEU A 98 -26.15 -2.99 8.76
CA LEU A 98 -26.49 -1.67 8.26
C LEU A 98 -25.27 -0.74 8.27
N CYS A 99 -24.33 -0.89 9.20
CA CYS A 99 -23.03 -0.22 9.17
C CYS A 99 -22.23 -0.63 7.92
N PHE A 100 -22.19 -1.92 7.59
CA PHE A 100 -21.61 -2.39 6.33
C PHE A 100 -22.29 -1.76 5.10
N LEU A 101 -23.63 -1.80 5.05
CA LEU A 101 -24.39 -1.22 3.94
C LEU A 101 -24.10 0.28 3.79
N TYR A 102 -24.03 1.02 4.90
CA TYR A 102 -23.59 2.41 4.91
C TYR A 102 -22.23 2.56 4.23
N GLY A 103 -21.25 1.75 4.63
CA GLY A 103 -19.90 1.80 4.08
C GLY A 103 -19.83 1.51 2.57
N GLU A 104 -20.63 0.57 2.09
CA GLU A 104 -20.70 0.24 0.65
C GLU A 104 -21.40 1.36 -0.16
N ILE A 105 -22.47 1.96 0.39
CA ILE A 105 -23.19 3.10 -0.22
C ILE A 105 -22.27 4.31 -0.44
N ARG A 106 -21.27 4.52 0.42
CA ARG A 106 -20.30 5.61 0.28
C ARG A 106 -19.53 5.57 -1.05
N GLY A 107 -19.40 4.41 -1.68
CA GLY A 107 -18.82 4.26 -3.02
C GLY A 107 -19.57 5.04 -4.11
N ALA A 108 -20.85 5.37 -3.89
CA ALA A 108 -21.69 6.11 -4.84
C ALA A 108 -21.11 7.48 -5.25
N ILE A 109 -20.29 8.10 -4.39
CA ILE A 109 -19.61 9.36 -4.73
C ILE A 109 -18.71 9.17 -5.93
N VAL A 110 -17.74 8.26 -5.82
CA VAL A 110 -16.73 8.06 -6.87
C VAL A 110 -17.36 7.51 -8.14
N TYR A 111 -18.37 6.65 -8.01
CA TYR A 111 -19.12 6.10 -9.15
C TYR A 111 -19.85 7.18 -9.94
N THR A 112 -20.30 8.25 -9.27
CA THR A 112 -20.95 9.38 -9.93
C THR A 112 -19.96 10.21 -10.75
N PHE A 113 -18.76 10.47 -10.22
CA PHE A 113 -17.68 11.15 -10.97
C PHE A 113 -17.15 10.30 -12.14
N GLU A 114 -17.18 8.97 -12.02
CA GLU A 114 -16.76 8.04 -13.07
C GLU A 114 -17.86 7.70 -14.08
N GLY A 115 -19.08 8.26 -13.91
CA GLY A 115 -20.21 7.98 -14.80
C GLY A 115 -20.71 6.53 -14.75
N ARG A 116 -20.49 5.83 -13.64
CA ARG A 116 -20.86 4.42 -13.43
C ARG A 116 -22.30 4.29 -12.95
N THR A 117 -23.28 4.70 -13.77
CA THR A 117 -24.72 4.64 -13.40
C THR A 117 -25.17 3.23 -13.00
N GLU A 118 -24.66 2.18 -13.65
CA GLU A 118 -24.96 0.79 -13.28
C GLU A 118 -24.55 0.47 -11.83
N TYR A 119 -23.45 1.04 -11.33
CA TYR A 119 -23.02 0.78 -9.96
C TYR A 119 -23.92 1.52 -8.96
N LEU A 120 -24.40 2.71 -9.33
CA LEU A 120 -25.39 3.44 -8.54
C LEU A 120 -26.70 2.66 -8.45
N ASP A 121 -27.19 2.12 -9.56
CA ASP A 121 -28.39 1.28 -9.59
C ASP A 121 -28.27 0.09 -8.65
N ILE A 122 -27.15 -0.64 -8.75
CA ILE A 122 -26.88 -1.80 -7.91
C ILE A 122 -26.94 -1.44 -6.41
N LEU A 123 -26.30 -0.34 -6.00
CA LEU A 123 -26.28 0.08 -4.59
C LEU A 123 -27.65 0.56 -4.11
N MET A 124 -28.40 1.28 -4.95
CA MET A 124 -29.75 1.72 -4.63
C MET A 124 -30.70 0.53 -4.51
N GLU A 125 -30.60 -0.45 -5.41
CA GLU A 125 -31.39 -1.68 -5.37
C GLU A 125 -31.09 -2.49 -4.11
N LEU A 126 -29.81 -2.63 -3.73
CA LEU A 126 -29.43 -3.27 -2.47
C LEU A 126 -30.08 -2.58 -1.25
N LEU A 127 -30.02 -1.24 -1.20
CA LEU A 127 -30.66 -0.47 -0.12
C LEU A 127 -32.18 -0.67 -0.09
N ILE A 128 -32.83 -0.60 -1.25
CA ILE A 128 -34.28 -0.75 -1.39
C ILE A 128 -34.72 -2.17 -1.03
N GLU A 129 -33.99 -3.20 -1.46
CA GLU A 129 -34.29 -4.58 -1.13
C GLU A 129 -34.21 -4.82 0.37
N ILE A 130 -33.15 -4.35 1.03
CA ILE A 130 -33.01 -4.45 2.48
C ILE A 130 -34.13 -3.65 3.17
N TYR A 131 -34.43 -2.43 2.74
CA TYR A 131 -35.52 -1.62 3.29
C TYR A 131 -36.88 -2.32 3.19
N ASN A 132 -37.20 -2.93 2.06
CA ASN A 132 -38.47 -3.65 1.85
C ASN A 132 -38.63 -4.80 2.85
N GLN A 133 -37.54 -5.48 3.26
CA GLN A 133 -37.62 -6.52 4.31
C GLN A 133 -38.08 -5.95 5.67
N PHE A 134 -37.70 -4.70 5.99
CA PHE A 134 -38.18 -3.99 7.19
C PHE A 134 -39.61 -3.44 7.05
N GLU A 135 -40.11 -3.25 5.82
CA GLU A 135 -41.51 -2.89 5.58
C GLU A 135 -42.43 -4.11 5.70
N GLU A 136 -42.00 -5.27 5.19
CA GLU A 136 -42.75 -6.52 5.24
C GLU A 136 -42.81 -7.10 6.65
N THR A 137 -41.73 -6.95 7.41
CA THR A 137 -41.60 -7.49 8.76
C THR A 137 -41.07 -6.43 9.71
N ARG A 138 -41.70 -6.32 10.89
CA ARG A 138 -41.29 -5.33 11.91
C ARG A 138 -39.81 -5.44 12.31
N LEU A 139 -39.28 -6.67 12.30
CA LEU A 139 -37.87 -6.95 12.55
C LEU A 139 -37.45 -8.14 11.68
N PRO A 140 -36.79 -7.91 10.53
CA PRO A 140 -36.35 -8.98 9.65
C PRO A 140 -35.31 -9.86 10.32
N GLU A 141 -35.32 -11.15 9.97
CA GLU A 141 -34.31 -12.10 10.44
C GLU A 141 -32.93 -11.73 9.87
N ILE A 142 -31.91 -11.79 10.72
CA ILE A 142 -30.52 -11.46 10.36
C ILE A 142 -30.01 -12.31 9.19
N SER A 143 -30.46 -13.56 9.09
CA SER A 143 -30.13 -14.45 7.96
C SER A 143 -30.61 -13.92 6.62
N ASN A 144 -31.77 -13.27 6.56
CA ASN A 144 -32.34 -12.78 5.30
C ASN A 144 -31.53 -11.60 4.77
N ILE A 145 -31.17 -10.65 5.64
CA ILE A 145 -30.31 -9.52 5.26
C ILE A 145 -28.94 -10.02 4.83
N LYS A 146 -28.35 -10.98 5.55
CA LYS A 146 -27.08 -11.61 5.17
C LYS A 146 -27.15 -12.30 3.82
N GLU A 147 -28.26 -12.97 3.51
CA GLU A 147 -28.47 -13.61 2.21
C GLU A 147 -28.54 -12.57 1.08
N THR A 148 -29.28 -11.47 1.25
CA THR A 148 -29.28 -10.35 0.29
C THR A 148 -27.88 -9.77 0.08
N ILE A 149 -27.10 -9.54 1.15
CA ILE A 149 -25.71 -9.07 1.05
C ILE A 149 -24.83 -10.08 0.31
N TYR A 150 -25.00 -11.38 0.59
CA TYR A 150 -24.24 -12.45 -0.05
C TYR A 150 -24.51 -12.49 -1.56
N TRP A 151 -25.78 -12.42 -1.97
CA TRP A 151 -26.14 -12.42 -3.39
C TRP A 151 -25.71 -11.15 -4.10
N TYR A 152 -25.83 -9.98 -3.48
CA TYR A 152 -25.21 -8.75 -3.99
C TYR A 152 -23.71 -8.96 -4.26
N ALA A 153 -22.98 -9.50 -3.28
CA ALA A 153 -21.54 -9.73 -3.42
C ALA A 153 -21.23 -10.74 -4.52
N SER A 154 -21.93 -11.88 -4.54
CA SER A 154 -21.72 -12.98 -5.47
C SER A 154 -22.10 -12.63 -6.92
N ASP A 155 -23.26 -12.02 -7.11
CA ASP A 155 -23.82 -11.73 -8.43
C ASP A 155 -23.04 -10.59 -9.08
N TYR A 156 -22.83 -9.49 -8.38
CA TYR A 156 -22.11 -8.33 -8.95
C TYR A 156 -20.59 -8.45 -8.89
N CYS A 157 -20.04 -9.54 -8.33
CA CYS A 157 -18.62 -9.82 -8.42
C CYS A 157 -18.14 -9.83 -9.89
N ASP A 158 -18.94 -10.33 -10.83
CA ASP A 158 -18.57 -10.37 -12.25
C ASP A 158 -18.65 -9.02 -12.98
N VAL A 159 -19.23 -8.01 -12.33
CA VAL A 159 -19.21 -6.61 -12.75
C VAL A 159 -18.00 -5.91 -12.13
N PHE A 160 -17.97 -5.77 -10.80
CA PHE A 160 -16.96 -4.97 -10.09
C PHE A 160 -15.54 -5.52 -10.25
N VAL A 161 -15.34 -6.84 -10.11
CA VAL A 161 -14.00 -7.44 -10.21
C VAL A 161 -13.52 -7.48 -11.66
N ALA A 162 -14.42 -7.73 -12.62
CA ALA A 162 -14.04 -7.76 -14.02
C ALA A 162 -13.64 -6.37 -14.53
N ASP A 163 -14.41 -5.33 -14.19
CA ASP A 163 -14.07 -3.95 -14.53
C ASP A 163 -12.77 -3.52 -13.85
N ARG A 164 -12.55 -3.89 -12.59
CA ARG A 164 -11.29 -3.60 -11.87
C ARG A 164 -10.08 -4.17 -12.60
N ILE A 165 -10.15 -5.41 -13.07
CA ILE A 165 -9.05 -6.01 -13.85
C ILE A 165 -8.87 -5.27 -15.18
N ARG A 166 -9.97 -4.91 -15.85
CA ARG A 166 -9.93 -4.15 -17.11
C ARG A 166 -9.21 -2.81 -16.93
N GLU A 167 -9.56 -2.06 -15.89
CA GLU A 167 -8.90 -0.79 -15.51
C GLU A 167 -7.40 -0.96 -15.25
N GLN A 168 -6.97 -2.10 -14.72
CA GLN A 168 -5.57 -2.37 -14.40
C GLN A 168 -4.70 -2.71 -15.61
N VAL A 169 -5.28 -3.25 -16.70
CA VAL A 169 -4.51 -3.74 -17.86
C VAL A 169 -4.79 -2.98 -19.15
N CYS A 170 -5.91 -2.27 -19.25
CA CYS A 170 -6.35 -1.57 -20.46
C CYS A 170 -6.11 -0.04 -20.36
N PRO A 171 -5.18 0.54 -21.12
CA PRO A 171 -4.95 2.00 -21.14
C PRO A 171 -6.16 2.84 -21.58
N GLY A 172 -7.13 2.24 -22.28
CA GLY A 172 -8.37 2.94 -22.65
C GLY A 172 -9.31 3.22 -21.48
N GLU A 173 -9.09 2.58 -20.33
CA GLU A 173 -9.90 2.72 -19.11
C GLU A 173 -9.20 3.64 -18.10
N SER A 174 -8.64 4.76 -18.56
CA SER A 174 -7.86 5.67 -17.71
C SER A 174 -8.28 7.13 -17.91
N PRO A 175 -9.52 7.50 -17.51
CA PRO A 175 -10.03 8.87 -17.67
C PRO A 175 -9.17 9.92 -16.94
N ALA A 176 -8.48 9.52 -15.88
CA ALA A 176 -7.52 10.36 -15.16
C ALA A 176 -6.36 10.86 -16.06
N VAL A 177 -5.94 10.08 -17.07
CA VAL A 177 -4.89 10.51 -18.02
C VAL A 177 -5.34 11.74 -18.77
N SER A 178 -6.54 11.72 -19.38
CA SER A 178 -7.09 12.89 -20.08
C SER A 178 -7.26 14.07 -19.14
N LEU A 179 -7.80 13.85 -17.93
CA LEU A 179 -7.97 14.90 -16.93
C LEU A 179 -6.64 15.61 -16.61
N ILE A 180 -5.57 14.85 -16.38
CA ILE A 180 -4.23 15.40 -16.07
C ILE A 180 -3.63 16.13 -17.27
N MET A 181 -3.78 15.59 -18.48
CA MET A 181 -3.17 16.16 -19.68
C MET A 181 -3.89 17.43 -20.15
N GLU A 182 -5.20 17.54 -19.92
CA GLU A 182 -6.05 18.61 -20.45
C GLU A 182 -6.32 19.74 -19.44
N SER A 183 -6.18 19.48 -18.13
CA SER A 183 -6.46 20.49 -17.09
C SER A 183 -5.41 21.59 -16.99
N ASP A 184 -5.82 22.76 -16.52
CA ASP A 184 -4.89 23.77 -16.03
C ASP A 184 -4.41 23.38 -14.61
N LEU A 185 -3.13 23.04 -14.48
CA LEU A 185 -2.53 22.60 -13.22
C LEU A 185 -1.89 23.75 -12.43
N SER A 186 -2.09 25.00 -12.86
CA SER A 186 -1.60 26.17 -12.13
C SER A 186 -2.45 26.52 -10.90
N SER A 187 -3.62 25.91 -10.76
CA SER A 187 -4.60 26.18 -9.72
C SER A 187 -5.28 24.88 -9.24
N PRO A 188 -5.72 24.74 -7.97
CA PRO A 188 -6.12 23.45 -7.40
C PRO A 188 -7.54 22.98 -7.78
N GLU A 189 -8.32 23.73 -8.56
CA GLU A 189 -9.71 23.41 -8.92
C GLU A 189 -9.86 22.06 -9.62
N TYR A 190 -8.86 21.66 -10.41
CA TYR A 190 -8.89 20.38 -11.14
C TYR A 190 -8.93 19.17 -10.18
N LEU A 191 -8.43 19.30 -8.94
CA LEU A 191 -8.41 18.22 -7.94
C LEU A 191 -9.83 17.71 -7.66
N TYR A 192 -10.81 18.61 -7.63
CA TYR A 192 -12.21 18.29 -7.33
C TYR A 192 -12.93 17.56 -8.47
N GLN A 193 -12.30 17.45 -9.64
CA GLN A 193 -12.83 16.70 -10.78
C GLN A 193 -12.54 15.20 -10.66
N PHE A 194 -11.59 14.82 -9.79
CA PHE A 194 -11.29 13.41 -9.53
C PHE A 194 -12.33 12.73 -8.64
N GLY A 195 -13.25 13.46 -7.98
CA GLY A 195 -14.26 12.85 -7.11
C GLY A 195 -13.72 12.22 -5.82
N GLU A 196 -12.50 12.57 -5.43
CA GLU A 196 -11.88 12.19 -4.15
C GLU A 196 -12.16 13.23 -3.06
N TYR A 197 -11.93 12.85 -1.80
CA TYR A 197 -11.81 13.83 -0.72
C TYR A 197 -10.52 14.64 -0.89
N ILE A 198 -10.63 15.96 -0.88
CA ILE A 198 -9.50 16.88 -1.08
C ILE A 198 -9.22 17.61 0.23
N SER A 199 -8.18 17.16 0.92
CA SER A 199 -7.75 17.75 2.18
C SER A 199 -6.87 18.99 1.96
N LYS A 200 -6.32 19.51 3.07
CA LYS A 200 -5.31 20.57 3.02
C LYS A 200 -3.99 20.07 2.42
N ASN A 201 -3.66 18.78 2.55
CA ASN A 201 -2.42 18.20 2.04
C ASN A 201 -2.41 18.28 0.50
N GLU A 202 -3.38 17.66 -0.17
CA GLU A 202 -3.51 17.67 -1.64
C GLU A 202 -3.49 19.10 -2.22
N ARG A 203 -4.28 20.04 -1.66
CA ARG A 203 -4.33 21.43 -2.14
C ARG A 203 -2.99 22.16 -2.04
N LYS A 204 -2.34 22.07 -0.88
CA LYS A 204 -1.07 22.77 -0.64
C LYS A 204 0.07 22.12 -1.42
N THR A 205 0.06 20.81 -1.58
CA THR A 205 1.00 20.10 -2.45
C THR A 205 0.85 20.57 -3.90
N ALA A 206 -0.38 20.58 -4.44
CA ALA A 206 -0.63 21.10 -5.78
C ALA A 206 -0.15 22.55 -5.95
N GLY A 207 -0.44 23.41 -4.98
CA GLY A 207 0.01 24.80 -4.98
C GLY A 207 1.53 24.95 -4.92
N TYR A 208 2.22 24.16 -4.10
CA TYR A 208 3.67 24.19 -4.02
C TYR A 208 4.30 23.66 -5.31
N LEU A 209 3.83 22.53 -5.84
CA LEU A 209 4.31 22.02 -7.12
C LEU A 209 4.05 23.00 -8.26
N ALA A 210 2.94 23.74 -8.26
CA ALA A 210 2.68 24.81 -9.23
C ALA A 210 3.69 25.98 -9.14
N SER A 211 4.29 26.20 -7.96
CA SER A 211 5.30 27.24 -7.74
C SER A 211 6.74 26.84 -8.14
N LEU A 212 7.03 25.53 -8.25
CA LEU A 212 8.36 25.05 -8.60
C LEU A 212 8.74 25.38 -10.05
N GLU A 213 10.05 25.51 -10.29
CA GLU A 213 10.55 25.69 -11.65
C GLU A 213 10.36 24.42 -12.49
N GLU A 214 10.21 24.59 -13.80
CA GLU A 214 9.97 23.46 -14.71
C GLU A 214 11.12 22.43 -14.68
N GLU A 215 12.35 22.90 -14.41
CA GLU A 215 13.52 22.03 -14.26
C GLU A 215 13.42 21.10 -13.05
N GLU A 216 12.87 21.58 -11.91
CA GLU A 216 12.69 20.77 -10.71
C GLU A 216 11.62 19.69 -10.92
N ILE A 217 10.48 20.06 -11.52
CA ILE A 217 9.40 19.13 -11.85
C ILE A 217 9.91 18.05 -12.81
N ARG A 218 10.66 18.44 -13.84
CA ARG A 218 11.28 17.49 -14.77
C ARG A 218 12.24 16.56 -14.03
N LYS A 219 13.12 17.08 -13.17
CA LYS A 219 14.06 16.28 -12.39
C LYS A 219 13.36 15.22 -11.53
N MET A 220 12.25 15.58 -10.87
CA MET A 220 11.43 14.65 -10.08
C MET A 220 10.84 13.53 -10.96
N ALA A 221 10.26 13.87 -12.11
CA ALA A 221 9.67 12.91 -13.05
C ALA A 221 10.72 12.01 -13.71
N ASP A 222 11.85 12.57 -14.13
CA ASP A 222 12.98 11.84 -14.72
C ASP A 222 13.52 10.83 -13.72
N THR A 223 13.71 11.21 -12.46
CA THR A 223 14.15 10.31 -11.40
C THR A 223 13.25 9.07 -11.27
N CYS A 224 11.92 9.27 -11.27
CA CYS A 224 10.95 8.17 -11.22
C CYS A 224 11.01 7.27 -12.47
N THR A 225 11.02 7.87 -13.68
CA THR A 225 10.95 7.11 -14.94
C THR A 225 12.28 6.47 -15.36
N GLU A 226 13.41 7.10 -15.04
CA GLU A 226 14.73 6.54 -15.29
C GLU A 226 15.05 5.37 -14.36
N GLY A 227 14.65 5.45 -13.09
CA GLY A 227 14.65 4.29 -12.19
C GLY A 227 13.95 3.12 -12.87
N TYR A 228 12.71 3.34 -13.30
CA TYR A 228 11.90 2.33 -13.97
C TYR A 228 12.59 1.66 -15.16
N ALA A 229 13.20 2.47 -16.04
CA ALA A 229 13.96 1.97 -17.17
C ALA A 229 15.22 1.19 -16.74
N ARG A 230 15.96 1.67 -15.74
CA ARG A 230 17.13 0.95 -15.17
C ARG A 230 16.73 -0.40 -14.60
N GLY A 231 15.59 -0.50 -13.92
CA GLY A 231 15.09 -1.77 -13.38
C GLY A 231 14.94 -2.86 -14.46
N PHE A 232 14.47 -2.51 -15.66
CA PHE A 232 14.43 -3.44 -16.79
C PHE A 232 15.84 -3.87 -17.25
N VAL A 233 16.77 -2.92 -17.36
CA VAL A 233 18.16 -3.19 -17.80
C VAL A 233 18.89 -4.08 -16.80
N ASN A 234 18.86 -3.75 -15.51
CA ASN A 234 19.59 -4.46 -14.46
C ASN A 234 19.11 -5.89 -14.27
N THR A 235 17.81 -6.13 -14.46
CA THR A 235 17.21 -7.47 -14.35
C THR A 235 17.18 -8.24 -15.67
N GLY A 236 17.76 -7.69 -16.75
CA GLY A 236 17.83 -8.34 -18.06
C GLY A 236 16.47 -8.54 -18.74
N LYS A 237 15.47 -7.72 -18.38
CA LYS A 237 14.10 -7.80 -18.89
C LYS A 237 13.93 -6.97 -20.15
N ASP A 238 13.22 -7.52 -21.14
CA ASP A 238 12.99 -6.85 -22.42
C ASP A 238 11.75 -5.93 -22.36
N LEU A 239 11.99 -4.64 -22.16
CA LEU A 239 10.94 -3.62 -22.15
C LEU A 239 10.18 -3.52 -23.48
N SER A 240 10.81 -3.84 -24.61
CA SER A 240 10.18 -3.70 -25.94
C SER A 240 8.99 -4.64 -26.17
N ARG A 241 8.85 -5.66 -25.31
CA ARG A 241 7.70 -6.58 -25.29
C ARG A 241 6.48 -5.98 -24.59
N LYS A 242 6.62 -4.81 -23.97
CA LYS A 242 5.59 -4.13 -23.18
C LYS A 242 5.07 -2.90 -23.91
N SER A 243 3.82 -2.51 -23.60
CA SER A 243 3.19 -1.34 -24.22
C SER A 243 2.29 -0.53 -23.29
N SER A 244 2.18 -0.93 -22.01
CA SER A 244 1.46 -0.16 -21.00
C SER A 244 2.18 -0.15 -19.66
N VAL A 245 1.99 0.92 -18.89
CA VAL A 245 2.58 1.13 -17.56
C VAL A 245 1.51 1.70 -16.63
N ASN A 246 1.45 1.25 -15.38
CA ASN A 246 0.50 1.80 -14.42
C ASN A 246 1.18 2.90 -13.59
N ILE A 247 0.57 4.08 -13.50
CA ILE A 247 1.03 5.14 -12.60
C ILE A 247 0.07 5.19 -11.41
N ARG A 248 0.63 5.12 -10.19
CA ARG A 248 -0.08 5.18 -8.91
C ARG A 248 0.44 6.37 -8.13
N TYR A 249 -0.44 7.21 -7.62
CA TYR A 249 -0.03 8.44 -6.95
C TYR A 249 -1.15 9.02 -6.06
N VAL A 250 -0.78 9.86 -5.10
CA VAL A 250 -1.77 10.64 -4.31
C VAL A 250 -2.04 11.98 -4.98
N LEU A 251 -3.30 12.42 -5.01
CA LEU A 251 -3.68 13.70 -5.63
C LEU A 251 -2.86 14.87 -5.09
N GLY A 252 -2.65 15.88 -5.93
CA GLY A 252 -1.76 17.02 -5.68
C GLY A 252 -0.42 16.93 -6.39
N PHE A 253 -0.06 15.76 -6.93
CA PHE A 253 1.18 15.52 -7.69
C PHE A 253 1.02 15.59 -9.22
N GLU A 254 -0.14 16.03 -9.72
CA GLU A 254 -0.51 15.95 -11.14
C GLU A 254 0.46 16.69 -12.06
N ARG A 255 1.05 17.81 -11.60
CA ARG A 255 2.06 18.53 -12.39
C ARG A 255 3.30 17.68 -12.67
N MET A 256 3.76 16.91 -11.68
CA MET A 256 4.82 15.92 -11.85
C MET A 256 4.34 14.72 -12.68
N VAL A 257 3.14 14.20 -12.38
CA VAL A 257 2.58 13.03 -13.08
C VAL A 257 2.40 13.29 -14.59
N ARG A 258 2.04 14.51 -14.99
CA ARG A 258 2.02 14.92 -16.40
C ARG A 258 3.37 14.66 -17.09
N LYS A 259 4.49 15.01 -16.44
CA LYS A 259 5.83 14.72 -16.96
C LYS A 259 6.17 13.24 -16.93
N VAL A 260 5.74 12.51 -15.91
CA VAL A 260 5.88 11.05 -15.86
C VAL A 260 5.14 10.37 -17.03
N ILE A 261 3.93 10.83 -17.37
CA ILE A 261 3.17 10.37 -18.53
C ILE A 261 3.97 10.63 -19.83
N GLU A 262 4.41 11.86 -20.06
CA GLU A 262 5.20 12.24 -21.25
C GLU A 262 6.48 11.38 -21.40
N ASN A 263 7.17 11.13 -20.28
CA ASN A 263 8.38 10.29 -20.26
C ASN A 263 8.07 8.84 -20.65
N PHE A 264 7.00 8.25 -20.12
CA PHE A 264 6.61 6.89 -20.47
C PHE A 264 6.10 6.75 -21.91
N GLU A 265 5.38 7.75 -22.43
CA GLU A 265 5.00 7.79 -23.84
C GLU A 265 6.22 7.80 -24.76
N THR A 266 7.26 8.53 -24.37
CA THR A 266 8.56 8.54 -25.08
C THR A 266 9.24 7.17 -25.06
N MET A 267 9.03 6.37 -23.99
CA MET A 267 9.47 4.97 -23.90
C MET A 267 8.57 3.98 -24.66
N GLY A 268 7.49 4.46 -25.30
CA GLY A 268 6.53 3.62 -26.03
C GLY A 268 5.49 2.92 -25.14
N LEU A 269 5.34 3.36 -23.88
CA LEU A 269 4.38 2.81 -22.93
C LEU A 269 3.18 3.74 -22.80
N LYS A 270 1.98 3.18 -22.92
CA LYS A 270 0.74 3.90 -22.65
C LYS A 270 0.44 3.94 -21.15
N PRO A 271 0.11 5.10 -20.56
CA PRO A 271 -0.21 5.19 -19.15
C PRO A 271 -1.55 4.50 -18.84
N ILE A 272 -1.59 3.83 -17.69
CA ILE A 272 -2.79 3.31 -17.04
C ILE A 272 -2.90 3.99 -15.68
N ILE A 273 -3.97 4.73 -15.43
CA ILE A 273 -4.22 5.45 -14.18
C ILE A 273 -5.67 5.18 -13.75
N TYR A 274 -5.83 4.35 -12.71
CA TYR A 274 -7.12 3.96 -12.13
C TYR A 274 -7.16 4.30 -10.63
N ARG A 275 -8.37 4.54 -10.11
CA ARG A 275 -8.60 4.86 -8.69
C ARG A 275 -8.42 3.63 -7.82
N SER A 276 -7.97 3.82 -6.58
CA SER A 276 -8.07 2.79 -5.54
C SER A 276 -9.50 2.22 -5.41
N GLY A 277 -9.59 0.92 -5.09
CA GLY A 277 -10.87 0.23 -4.90
C GLY A 277 -11.63 0.72 -3.68
N VAL A 278 -12.92 1.04 -3.84
CA VAL A 278 -13.81 1.51 -2.75
C VAL A 278 -14.80 0.44 -2.29
N SER A 279 -15.30 -0.41 -3.19
CA SER A 279 -16.23 -1.49 -2.85
C SER A 279 -15.53 -2.58 -2.06
N VAL A 280 -16.22 -3.19 -1.09
CA VAL A 280 -15.75 -4.39 -0.37
C VAL A 280 -15.30 -5.53 -1.31
N LEU A 281 -15.82 -5.57 -2.54
CA LEU A 281 -15.48 -6.59 -3.54
C LEU A 281 -14.10 -6.36 -4.17
N THR A 282 -13.60 -5.13 -4.18
CA THR A 282 -12.38 -4.73 -4.90
C THR A 282 -11.32 -4.05 -4.03
N LYS A 283 -11.70 -3.49 -2.87
CA LYS A 283 -10.78 -2.89 -1.90
C LYS A 283 -9.92 -3.99 -1.26
N ARG A 284 -8.71 -3.61 -0.82
CA ARG A 284 -7.77 -4.53 -0.16
C ARG A 284 -7.52 -4.06 1.25
N GLN A 285 -8.46 -4.37 2.15
CA GLN A 285 -8.50 -3.82 3.51
C GLN A 285 -8.44 -2.29 3.47
N HIS A 286 -7.47 -1.68 4.16
CA HIS A 286 -7.22 -0.24 4.19
C HIS A 286 -6.23 0.24 3.11
N LEU A 287 -5.62 -0.66 2.33
CA LEU A 287 -4.60 -0.31 1.34
C LEU A 287 -5.22 0.37 0.10
N LYS A 288 -4.68 1.53 -0.28
CA LYS A 288 -5.14 2.32 -1.45
C LYS A 288 -4.25 2.08 -2.68
N ILE A 289 -4.55 1.02 -3.43
CA ILE A 289 -3.81 0.67 -4.65
C ILE A 289 -4.41 1.36 -5.88
N GLY A 290 -3.75 2.39 -6.40
CA GLY A 290 -4.22 3.19 -7.54
C GLY A 290 -3.84 4.65 -7.34
N TYR A 291 -4.63 5.58 -7.89
CA TYR A 291 -4.65 6.94 -7.36
C TYR A 291 -5.72 7.09 -6.25
N CYS A 292 -5.48 8.00 -5.31
CA CYS A 292 -6.40 8.38 -4.25
C CYS A 292 -6.19 9.84 -3.82
N GLY A 293 -7.19 10.45 -3.19
CA GLY A 293 -7.04 11.72 -2.50
C GLY A 293 -6.75 11.53 -1.01
N GLY A 294 -7.07 12.55 -0.22
CA GLY A 294 -6.90 12.50 1.23
C GLY A 294 -7.80 11.46 1.89
N VAL A 295 -7.39 10.97 3.06
CA VAL A 295 -8.23 10.08 3.87
C VAL A 295 -9.09 10.94 4.81
N PRO A 296 -10.42 10.98 4.66
CA PRO A 296 -11.27 11.81 5.51
C PRO A 296 -11.22 11.37 6.98
N ASN A 297 -11.13 10.05 7.23
CA ASN A 297 -11.04 9.48 8.57
C ASN A 297 -10.39 8.09 8.54
N LYS A 298 -9.20 7.95 9.15
CA LYS A 298 -8.44 6.69 9.22
C LYS A 298 -9.12 5.64 10.12
N GLN A 299 -9.85 6.06 11.16
CA GLN A 299 -10.61 5.15 12.01
C GLN A 299 -11.76 4.50 11.24
N TYR A 300 -12.43 5.25 10.36
CA TYR A 300 -13.46 4.70 9.48
C TYR A 300 -12.90 3.61 8.55
N GLU A 301 -11.76 3.86 7.88
CA GLU A 301 -11.11 2.83 7.04
C GLU A 301 -10.73 1.57 7.87
N TYR A 302 -10.25 1.77 9.11
CA TYR A 302 -9.90 0.68 10.01
C TYR A 302 -11.12 -0.13 10.48
N ASP A 303 -12.21 0.54 10.87
CA ASP A 303 -13.46 -0.08 11.34
C ASP A 303 -14.13 -0.94 10.25
N HIS A 304 -13.91 -0.59 8.98
CA HIS A 304 -14.49 -1.24 7.80
C HIS A 304 -13.53 -2.17 7.03
N LYS A 305 -12.32 -2.44 7.56
CA LYS A 305 -11.28 -3.19 6.84
C LYS A 305 -11.64 -4.67 6.59
N ASP A 306 -12.45 -5.26 7.47
CA ASP A 306 -12.79 -6.69 7.49
C ASP A 306 -14.26 -6.97 7.14
N ASP A 307 -14.98 -5.98 6.60
CA ASP A 307 -16.40 -6.06 6.21
C ASP A 307 -16.77 -7.28 5.33
N GLN A 308 -15.81 -7.76 4.53
CA GLN A 308 -15.98 -8.96 3.73
C GLN A 308 -16.36 -10.20 4.56
N ALA A 309 -16.05 -10.23 5.87
CA ALA A 309 -16.39 -11.35 6.75
C ALA A 309 -17.91 -11.59 6.85
N LEU A 310 -18.75 -10.65 6.43
CA LEU A 310 -20.20 -10.84 6.40
C LEU A 310 -20.66 -11.86 5.34
N PHE A 311 -19.90 -12.05 4.26
CA PHE A 311 -20.26 -12.93 3.15
C PHE A 311 -19.11 -13.85 2.70
N LEU A 312 -17.90 -13.71 3.26
CA LEU A 312 -16.75 -14.51 2.87
C LEU A 312 -16.93 -15.97 3.26
N ASP A 313 -17.10 -16.81 2.24
CA ASP A 313 -17.06 -18.26 2.34
C ASP A 313 -16.31 -18.89 1.15
N LYS A 314 -16.26 -20.23 1.12
CA LYS A 314 -15.58 -20.95 0.04
C LYS A 314 -16.27 -20.78 -1.31
N GLN A 315 -17.59 -20.72 -1.36
CA GLN A 315 -18.33 -20.65 -2.62
C GLN A 315 -18.11 -19.29 -3.30
N PHE A 316 -18.20 -18.22 -2.51
CA PHE A 316 -17.89 -16.87 -2.98
C PHE A 316 -16.44 -16.77 -3.49
N VAL A 317 -15.47 -17.34 -2.78
CA VAL A 317 -14.07 -17.34 -3.21
C VAL A 317 -13.86 -18.07 -4.54
N GLU A 318 -14.48 -19.24 -4.73
CA GLU A 318 -14.41 -19.95 -6.02
C GLU A 318 -15.01 -19.09 -7.15
N ARG A 319 -16.18 -18.49 -6.91
CA ARG A 319 -16.84 -17.60 -7.87
C ARG A 319 -15.95 -16.40 -8.24
N LYS A 320 -15.36 -15.74 -7.25
CA LYS A 320 -14.46 -14.60 -7.47
C LYS A 320 -13.22 -14.99 -8.26
N LEU A 321 -12.60 -16.13 -7.96
CA LEU A 321 -11.44 -16.63 -8.70
C LEU A 321 -11.78 -17.01 -10.14
N GLU A 322 -12.96 -17.60 -10.37
CA GLU A 322 -13.47 -17.87 -11.72
C GLU A 322 -13.63 -16.58 -12.53
N VAL A 323 -14.23 -15.54 -11.95
CA VAL A 323 -14.36 -14.21 -12.58
C VAL A 323 -12.98 -13.62 -12.91
N ILE A 324 -12.03 -13.66 -11.96
CA ILE A 324 -10.67 -13.16 -12.15
C ILE A 324 -10.00 -13.88 -13.34
N GLN A 325 -10.04 -15.21 -13.35
CA GLN A 325 -9.42 -16.01 -14.39
C GLN A 325 -10.06 -15.77 -15.76
N ASN A 326 -11.39 -15.76 -15.84
CA ASN A 326 -12.12 -15.52 -17.10
C ASN A 326 -11.84 -14.12 -17.65
N THR A 327 -11.76 -13.11 -16.77
CA THR A 327 -11.46 -11.74 -17.17
C THR A 327 -10.03 -11.62 -17.69
N TYR A 328 -9.05 -12.21 -17.00
CA TYR A 328 -7.69 -12.23 -17.48
C TYR A 328 -7.53 -13.01 -18.79
N GLU A 329 -8.27 -14.10 -19.02
CA GLU A 329 -8.23 -14.80 -20.31
C GLU A 329 -8.79 -13.91 -21.43
N LYS A 330 -9.86 -13.15 -21.16
CA LYS A 330 -10.43 -12.18 -22.11
C LYS A 330 -9.47 -11.05 -22.46
N TYR A 331 -8.74 -10.51 -21.48
CA TYR A 331 -7.79 -9.39 -21.63
C TYR A 331 -6.32 -9.83 -21.58
N LYS A 332 -6.05 -11.08 -21.98
CA LYS A 332 -4.72 -11.70 -21.86
C LYS A 332 -3.63 -10.96 -22.61
N LYS A 333 -3.97 -10.35 -23.76
CA LYS A 333 -3.03 -9.59 -24.56
C LYS A 333 -2.60 -8.32 -23.84
N GLU A 334 -3.56 -7.60 -23.29
CA GLU A 334 -3.37 -6.38 -22.51
C GLU A 334 -2.59 -6.68 -21.22
N ALA A 335 -2.98 -7.73 -20.49
CA ALA A 335 -2.28 -8.19 -19.30
C ALA A 335 -0.81 -8.55 -19.60
N ARG A 336 -0.53 -9.25 -20.70
CA ARG A 336 0.85 -9.60 -21.09
C ARG A 336 1.69 -8.40 -21.50
N ALA A 337 1.06 -7.37 -22.06
CA ALA A 337 1.70 -6.12 -22.46
C ALA A 337 1.99 -5.17 -21.30
N PHE A 338 1.46 -5.44 -20.10
CA PHE A 338 1.66 -4.65 -18.90
C PHE A 338 3.11 -4.74 -18.40
N ALA A 339 3.74 -3.56 -18.26
CA ALA A 339 5.13 -3.39 -17.86
C ALA A 339 5.33 -3.35 -16.34
N GLY A 340 4.26 -3.14 -15.57
CA GLY A 340 4.30 -2.96 -14.12
C GLY A 340 3.96 -1.54 -13.66
N PRO A 341 4.01 -1.27 -12.34
CA PRO A 341 3.64 0.00 -11.75
C PRO A 341 4.84 0.96 -11.55
N ALA A 342 4.59 2.26 -11.70
CA ALA A 342 5.39 3.36 -11.20
C ALA A 342 4.59 4.08 -10.10
N CYS A 343 5.10 4.04 -8.88
CA CYS A 343 4.42 4.51 -7.67
C CYS A 343 5.06 5.81 -7.18
N ILE A 344 4.22 6.81 -6.92
CA ILE A 344 4.59 8.07 -6.27
C ILE A 344 3.82 8.12 -4.95
N GLU A 345 4.49 7.74 -3.87
CA GLU A 345 3.91 7.68 -2.54
C GLU A 345 4.09 8.98 -1.77
N THR A 346 3.31 9.14 -0.72
CA THR A 346 3.39 10.29 0.18
C THR A 346 3.70 9.88 1.60
N PHE A 347 4.25 10.80 2.38
CA PHE A 347 4.52 10.60 3.80
C PHE A 347 4.47 11.94 4.56
N GLY A 348 4.51 11.92 5.89
CA GLY A 348 4.50 13.16 6.69
C GLY A 348 3.25 13.35 7.54
N GLU A 349 2.19 12.60 7.27
CA GLU A 349 0.96 12.60 8.07
C GLU A 349 1.24 12.16 9.51
N ALA A 350 0.37 12.57 10.43
CA ALA A 350 0.43 12.14 11.82
C ALA A 350 0.32 10.60 11.90
N PRO A 351 1.18 9.94 12.69
CA PRO A 351 1.05 8.53 12.98
C PRO A 351 -0.36 8.20 13.50
N PHE A 352 -0.95 7.13 12.97
CA PHE A 352 -2.27 6.68 13.37
C PHE A 352 -2.16 5.45 14.29
N SER A 353 -2.87 5.49 15.42
CA SER A 353 -3.06 4.33 16.27
C SER A 353 -4.56 4.06 16.34
N PRO A 354 -5.06 2.96 15.75
CA PRO A 354 -6.49 2.68 15.70
C PRO A 354 -7.03 2.31 17.07
N GLU A 355 -8.26 2.76 17.34
CA GLU A 355 -9.05 2.27 18.46
C GLU A 355 -9.73 0.95 18.09
N HIS A 356 -9.67 -0.03 18.99
CA HIS A 356 -10.33 -1.31 18.78
C HIS A 356 -11.78 -1.24 19.25
N LYS A 357 -12.70 -1.55 18.33
CA LYS A 357 -14.15 -1.62 18.60
C LYS A 357 -14.62 -3.07 18.47
N GLU A 358 -15.35 -3.56 19.47
CA GLU A 358 -15.85 -4.94 19.51
C GLU A 358 -16.98 -5.16 18.50
N GLU A 359 -17.72 -4.10 18.18
CA GLU A 359 -18.87 -4.08 17.28
C GLU A 359 -18.44 -4.21 15.80
N ALA A 360 -17.21 -3.82 15.48
CA ALA A 360 -16.63 -3.89 14.15
C ALA A 360 -16.58 -5.34 13.63
N VAL A 361 -16.82 -5.52 12.33
CA VAL A 361 -16.78 -6.83 11.68
C VAL A 361 -15.36 -7.40 11.72
N ARG A 362 -15.23 -8.70 12.00
CA ARG A 362 -13.94 -9.40 12.01
C ARG A 362 -14.02 -10.76 11.35
N LEU A 363 -12.92 -11.14 10.73
CA LEU A 363 -12.76 -12.47 10.18
C LEU A 363 -12.67 -13.51 11.29
N THR A 364 -13.43 -14.59 11.16
CA THR A 364 -13.22 -15.80 11.97
C THR A 364 -11.97 -16.54 11.51
N LYS A 365 -11.37 -17.38 12.36
CA LYS A 365 -10.19 -18.20 11.98
C LYS A 365 -10.38 -18.99 10.67
N ALA A 366 -11.58 -19.54 10.46
CA ALA A 366 -11.91 -20.25 9.23
C ALA A 366 -11.93 -19.32 8.01
N GLN A 367 -12.41 -18.08 8.17
CA GLN A 367 -12.40 -17.07 7.13
C GLN A 367 -11.00 -16.50 6.86
N GLU A 368 -10.15 -16.39 7.88
CA GLU A 368 -8.73 -16.04 7.69
C GLU A 368 -8.00 -17.08 6.82
N GLU A 369 -8.25 -18.38 7.06
CA GLU A 369 -7.73 -19.46 6.21
C GLU A 369 -8.23 -19.36 4.77
N ILE A 370 -9.53 -19.07 4.58
CA ILE A 370 -10.14 -18.86 3.27
C ILE A 370 -9.49 -17.66 2.57
N GLY A 371 -9.31 -16.54 3.27
CA GLY A 371 -8.66 -15.33 2.75
C GLY A 371 -7.23 -15.58 2.29
N ARG A 372 -6.40 -16.25 3.11
CA ARG A 372 -5.03 -16.63 2.72
C ARG A 372 -5.03 -17.56 1.51
N SER A 373 -5.94 -18.53 1.44
CA SER A 373 -6.06 -19.40 0.29
C SER A 373 -6.49 -18.64 -0.97
N PHE A 374 -7.34 -17.63 -0.84
CA PHE A 374 -7.74 -16.76 -1.94
C PHE A 374 -6.57 -15.93 -2.44
N ASP A 375 -5.83 -15.26 -1.55
CA ASP A 375 -4.66 -14.45 -1.90
C ASP A 375 -3.60 -15.28 -2.66
N ALA A 376 -3.32 -16.49 -2.19
CA ALA A 376 -2.38 -17.39 -2.85
C ALA A 376 -2.81 -17.80 -4.26
N ARG A 377 -4.09 -18.15 -4.43
CA ARG A 377 -4.64 -18.54 -5.74
C ARG A 377 -4.78 -17.35 -6.69
N GLN A 378 -5.20 -16.20 -6.20
CA GLN A 378 -5.26 -14.97 -6.99
C GLN A 378 -3.87 -14.55 -7.45
N SER A 379 -2.84 -14.64 -6.60
CA SER A 379 -1.46 -14.34 -6.95
C SER A 379 -0.95 -15.27 -8.07
N GLN A 380 -1.23 -16.57 -7.97
CA GLN A 380 -0.92 -17.55 -9.02
C GLN A 380 -1.59 -17.23 -10.37
N ILE A 381 -2.88 -16.90 -10.35
CA ILE A 381 -3.61 -16.48 -11.56
C ILE A 381 -2.97 -15.21 -12.13
N THR A 382 -2.76 -14.20 -11.30
CA THR A 382 -2.16 -12.92 -11.73
C THR A 382 -0.80 -13.14 -12.37
N ASN A 383 0.09 -13.94 -11.75
CA ASN A 383 1.41 -14.24 -12.31
C ASN A 383 1.34 -15.05 -13.63
N THR A 384 0.29 -15.85 -13.82
CA THR A 384 0.06 -16.57 -15.09
C THR A 384 -0.23 -15.60 -16.25
N TYR A 385 -0.89 -14.47 -15.99
CA TYR A 385 -1.27 -13.50 -17.03
C TYR A 385 -0.32 -12.30 -17.11
N ILE A 386 0.27 -11.92 -15.99
CA ILE A 386 1.22 -10.84 -15.80
C ILE A 386 2.45 -11.42 -15.07
N PRO A 387 3.38 -12.08 -15.78
CA PRO A 387 4.52 -12.70 -15.14
C PRO A 387 5.40 -11.65 -14.47
N GLY A 388 5.67 -11.84 -13.17
CA GLY A 388 6.59 -11.00 -12.40
C GLY A 388 7.96 -10.89 -13.07
N GLU A 389 8.41 -11.99 -13.67
CA GLU A 389 9.68 -12.08 -14.39
C GLU A 389 9.80 -11.20 -15.64
N GLU A 390 8.69 -10.76 -16.22
CA GLU A 390 8.68 -9.94 -17.43
C GLU A 390 8.42 -8.44 -17.16
N ARG A 391 8.13 -8.04 -15.91
CA ARG A 391 7.79 -6.66 -15.54
C ARG A 391 8.79 -6.04 -14.56
N SER A 392 8.79 -4.72 -14.45
CA SER A 392 9.53 -3.98 -13.42
C SER A 392 8.57 -3.15 -12.58
N PHE A 393 9.08 -2.44 -11.60
CA PHE A 393 8.36 -1.38 -10.91
C PHE A 393 9.32 -0.27 -10.53
N THR A 394 8.76 0.87 -10.15
CA THR A 394 9.49 1.92 -9.43
C THR A 394 8.62 2.50 -8.35
N ILE A 395 9.25 2.90 -7.25
CA ILE A 395 8.60 3.59 -6.15
C ILE A 395 9.47 4.77 -5.71
N VAL A 396 8.85 5.93 -5.52
CA VAL A 396 9.47 7.16 -5.00
C VAL A 396 8.49 7.82 -4.04
N ALA A 397 8.99 8.45 -2.98
CA ALA A 397 8.13 9.10 -1.99
C ALA A 397 8.46 10.59 -1.81
N TYR A 398 7.43 11.39 -1.51
CA TYR A 398 7.52 12.82 -1.22
C TYR A 398 6.70 13.22 0.01
N PRO A 399 7.12 14.23 0.77
CA PRO A 399 6.38 14.65 1.94
C PRO A 399 5.08 15.36 1.56
N VAL A 400 4.08 15.30 2.43
CA VAL A 400 2.90 16.17 2.42
C VAL A 400 3.03 17.30 3.45
N PRO A 401 2.25 18.40 3.32
CA PRO A 401 2.30 19.57 4.19
C PRO A 401 2.21 19.28 5.70
N GLU A 402 1.55 18.20 6.10
CA GLU A 402 1.45 17.76 7.49
C GLU A 402 2.79 17.32 8.13
N VAL A 403 3.82 17.10 7.31
CA VAL A 403 5.17 16.72 7.78
C VAL A 403 5.71 17.71 8.81
N GLY A 404 5.42 19.00 8.65
CA GLY A 404 5.76 20.05 9.62
C GLY A 404 5.76 21.46 9.02
N GLU A 405 6.03 22.45 9.86
CA GLU A 405 6.03 23.87 9.47
C GLU A 405 7.07 24.22 8.39
N ARG A 406 8.17 23.45 8.34
CA ARG A 406 9.26 23.58 7.34
C ARG A 406 9.00 22.73 6.08
N TYR A 407 7.74 22.56 5.69
CA TYR A 407 7.33 21.68 4.59
C TYR A 407 8.14 21.86 3.31
N GLU A 408 8.30 23.10 2.82
CA GLU A 408 9.00 23.37 1.55
C GLU A 408 10.49 23.02 1.63
N GLU A 409 11.16 23.33 2.76
CA GLU A 409 12.56 22.94 3.01
C GLU A 409 12.71 21.41 3.06
N ILE A 410 11.80 20.72 3.75
CA ILE A 410 11.79 19.25 3.83
C ILE A 410 11.57 18.67 2.44
N PHE A 411 10.64 19.23 1.65
CA PHE A 411 10.38 18.78 0.28
C PHE A 411 11.64 18.90 -0.59
N GLN A 412 12.36 20.02 -0.51
CA GLN A 412 13.61 20.23 -1.24
C GLN A 412 14.72 19.27 -0.80
N GLU A 413 14.83 19.00 0.51
CA GLU A 413 15.76 17.99 1.02
C GLU A 413 15.43 16.60 0.47
N ILE A 414 14.15 16.26 0.34
CA ILE A 414 13.72 14.97 -0.22
C ILE A 414 13.98 14.89 -1.72
N ILE A 415 13.83 15.97 -2.47
CA ILE A 415 14.30 16.03 -3.86
C ILE A 415 15.81 15.75 -3.91
N HIS A 416 16.60 16.33 -3.00
CA HIS A 416 18.03 16.07 -2.93
C HIS A 416 18.33 14.59 -2.63
N ILE A 417 17.68 14.00 -1.63
CA ILE A 417 17.82 12.59 -1.24
C ILE A 417 17.44 11.64 -2.40
N ASN A 418 16.33 11.91 -3.08
CA ASN A 418 15.87 11.12 -4.23
C ASN A 418 16.83 11.21 -5.44
N THR A 419 17.72 12.21 -5.46
CA THR A 419 18.61 12.50 -6.61
C THR A 419 20.10 12.38 -6.25
N LEU A 420 20.42 11.66 -5.18
CA LEU A 420 21.80 11.34 -4.80
C LEU A 420 22.53 10.56 -5.91
N ASP A 421 23.86 10.68 -5.95
CA ASP A 421 24.69 10.08 -6.99
C ASP A 421 24.71 8.54 -6.86
N ALA A 422 23.92 7.88 -7.70
CA ALA A 422 23.85 6.42 -7.76
C ALA A 422 25.21 5.76 -8.00
N LYS A 423 26.13 6.39 -8.76
CA LYS A 423 27.43 5.78 -9.06
C LYS A 423 28.38 5.81 -7.86
N LEU A 424 28.30 6.87 -7.06
CA LEU A 424 29.02 6.96 -5.80
C LEU A 424 28.55 5.85 -4.84
N TYR A 425 27.24 5.72 -4.65
CA TYR A 425 26.66 4.67 -3.79
C TYR A 425 27.01 3.27 -4.29
N GLU A 426 26.87 3.01 -5.60
CA GLU A 426 27.25 1.73 -6.22
C GLU A 426 28.68 1.30 -5.82
N THR A 427 29.62 2.23 -5.86
CA THR A 427 31.04 1.99 -5.58
C THR A 427 31.28 1.64 -4.11
N VAL A 428 30.64 2.37 -3.20
CA VAL A 428 30.81 2.18 -1.76
C VAL A 428 30.07 0.93 -1.28
N GLN A 429 28.85 0.72 -1.77
CA GLN A 429 28.07 -0.49 -1.54
C GLN A 429 28.82 -1.73 -2.05
N GLN A 430 29.50 -1.65 -3.19
CA GLN A 430 30.34 -2.77 -3.67
C GLN A 430 31.48 -3.10 -2.69
N THR A 431 32.05 -2.10 -2.02
CA THR A 431 33.09 -2.34 -0.99
C THR A 431 32.52 -3.10 0.21
N LEU A 432 31.29 -2.80 0.63
CA LEU A 432 30.57 -3.56 1.65
C LEU A 432 30.28 -5.00 1.18
N ILE A 433 29.77 -5.15 -0.04
CA ILE A 433 29.46 -6.47 -0.64
C ILE A 433 30.71 -7.34 -0.72
N ASP A 434 31.85 -6.80 -1.14
CA ASP A 434 33.10 -7.57 -1.26
C ASP A 434 33.60 -8.06 0.12
N ALA A 435 33.32 -7.33 1.21
CA ALA A 435 33.58 -7.81 2.57
C ALA A 435 32.56 -8.87 3.01
N LEU A 436 31.27 -8.63 2.75
CA LEU A 436 30.17 -9.53 3.10
C LEU A 436 30.27 -10.89 2.38
N ASP A 437 30.67 -10.91 1.11
CA ASP A 437 30.87 -12.11 0.29
C ASP A 437 31.95 -13.08 0.85
N GLN A 438 32.75 -12.63 1.81
CA GLN A 438 33.75 -13.46 2.50
C GLN A 438 33.19 -14.21 3.72
N GLY A 439 31.95 -13.89 4.12
CA GLY A 439 31.34 -14.36 5.36
C GLY A 439 30.68 -15.74 5.31
N GLU A 440 30.66 -16.41 6.45
CA GLU A 440 29.69 -17.48 6.73
C GLU A 440 28.42 -16.92 7.36
N TYR A 441 28.54 -15.92 8.22
CA TYR A 441 27.40 -15.26 8.84
C TYR A 441 27.71 -13.80 9.18
N VAL A 442 26.66 -13.00 9.36
CA VAL A 442 26.73 -11.65 9.91
C VAL A 442 26.23 -11.68 11.35
N HIS A 443 26.95 -10.99 12.24
CA HIS A 443 26.57 -10.77 13.63
C HIS A 443 26.17 -9.31 13.83
N ILE A 444 24.96 -9.10 14.32
CA ILE A 444 24.35 -7.79 14.57
C ILE A 444 24.11 -7.66 16.07
N LEU A 445 24.61 -6.58 16.67
CA LEU A 445 24.48 -6.27 18.09
C LEU A 445 23.88 -4.88 18.29
N GLY A 446 22.83 -4.82 19.12
CA GLY A 446 22.23 -3.59 19.61
C GLY A 446 23.09 -2.88 20.67
N ALA A 447 22.84 -1.59 20.85
CA ALA A 447 23.45 -0.71 21.84
C ALA A 447 22.38 -0.15 22.82
N GLY A 448 22.83 0.25 24.01
CA GLY A 448 21.94 0.84 25.01
C GLY A 448 20.84 -0.13 25.45
N ASP A 449 19.59 0.29 25.32
CA ASP A 449 18.40 -0.52 25.63
C ASP A 449 17.99 -1.45 24.48
N ASN A 450 18.62 -1.32 23.29
CA ASN A 450 18.38 -2.21 22.18
C ASN A 450 18.99 -3.59 22.45
N ARG A 451 18.14 -4.62 22.48
CA ARG A 451 18.48 -6.00 22.86
C ARG A 451 18.83 -6.90 21.68
N THR A 452 19.04 -6.33 20.49
CA THR A 452 19.36 -7.11 19.30
C THR A 452 20.67 -7.89 19.52
N ASP A 453 20.59 -9.20 19.32
CA ASP A 453 21.73 -10.10 19.18
C ASP A 453 21.31 -11.16 18.16
N LEU A 454 21.66 -10.88 16.91
CA LEU A 454 21.15 -11.64 15.77
C LEU A 454 22.31 -12.18 14.94
N LYS A 455 22.26 -13.48 14.67
CA LYS A 455 23.13 -14.17 13.72
C LYS A 455 22.33 -14.42 12.44
N VAL A 456 22.81 -13.87 11.32
CA VAL A 456 22.23 -14.10 9.98
C VAL A 456 23.20 -14.96 9.16
N GLN A 457 22.78 -16.18 8.80
CA GLN A 457 23.58 -17.12 8.03
C GLN A 457 23.58 -16.74 6.54
N LEU A 458 24.75 -16.72 5.93
CA LEU A 458 24.94 -16.37 4.52
C LEU A 458 25.06 -17.60 3.62
N HIS A 459 24.78 -17.40 2.33
CA HIS A 459 24.98 -18.41 1.30
C HIS A 459 26.48 -18.66 1.06
N LYS A 460 26.82 -19.87 0.60
CA LYS A 460 28.20 -20.21 0.24
C LYS A 460 28.46 -20.01 -1.25
N LEU A 461 29.41 -19.13 -1.58
CA LEU A 461 29.88 -18.94 -2.95
C LEU A 461 30.70 -20.14 -3.45
N LYS A 462 30.46 -20.53 -4.70
CA LYS A 462 31.25 -21.56 -5.41
C LYS A 462 32.36 -20.92 -6.23
N ASP A 463 32.09 -19.81 -6.92
CA ASP A 463 33.08 -19.01 -7.65
C ASP A 463 32.93 -17.50 -7.32
N PRO A 464 33.66 -16.98 -6.31
CA PRO A 464 33.58 -15.57 -5.89
C PRO A 464 33.93 -14.53 -6.97
N ARG A 465 34.47 -14.96 -8.13
CA ARG A 465 34.74 -14.08 -9.27
C ARG A 465 33.52 -13.88 -10.17
N LYS A 466 32.50 -14.73 -10.04
CA LYS A 466 31.30 -14.75 -10.88
C LYS A 466 30.01 -14.67 -10.08
N GLU A 467 30.05 -14.99 -8.81
CA GLU A 467 28.89 -15.06 -7.93
C GLU A 467 29.06 -14.04 -6.80
N THR A 468 27.92 -13.56 -6.28
CA THR A 468 27.83 -12.69 -5.10
C THR A 468 26.60 -13.07 -4.28
N ILE A 469 26.64 -12.82 -2.99
CA ILE A 469 25.54 -13.10 -2.04
C ILE A 469 24.61 -11.90 -1.97
N PHE A 470 25.12 -10.68 -2.10
CA PHE A 470 24.37 -9.45 -1.89
C PHE A 470 24.07 -8.73 -3.20
N GLU A 471 22.88 -8.15 -3.30
CA GLU A 471 22.50 -7.23 -4.36
C GLU A 471 22.96 -5.80 -4.02
N ASN A 472 23.45 -5.10 -5.03
CA ASN A 472 23.84 -3.70 -4.97
C ASN A 472 22.65 -2.83 -5.44
N CYS A 473 21.78 -2.45 -4.51
CA CYS A 473 20.56 -1.70 -4.83
C CYS A 473 20.85 -0.21 -4.99
N VAL A 474 20.71 0.27 -6.23
CA VAL A 474 21.07 1.63 -6.64
C VAL A 474 19.90 2.34 -7.32
N ALA A 475 18.94 2.87 -6.54
CA ALA A 475 17.83 3.72 -7.01
C ALA A 475 17.21 3.34 -8.37
N ASP A 476 17.14 2.05 -8.68
CA ASP A 476 16.66 1.50 -9.94
C ASP A 476 15.19 1.08 -9.78
N VAL A 477 14.82 0.43 -8.68
CA VAL A 477 13.40 0.15 -8.37
C VAL A 477 12.90 0.93 -7.16
N ASN A 478 13.73 1.07 -6.13
CA ASN A 478 13.41 1.77 -4.88
C ASN A 478 14.20 3.07 -4.81
N ILE A 479 13.52 4.22 -4.84
CA ILE A 479 14.14 5.55 -4.76
C ILE A 479 13.83 6.14 -3.38
N PRO A 480 14.85 6.58 -2.59
CA PRO A 480 16.23 6.92 -2.98
C PRO A 480 17.21 5.73 -2.99
N VAL A 481 18.47 5.99 -3.36
CA VAL A 481 19.57 5.01 -3.18
C VAL A 481 19.71 4.61 -1.72
N GLY A 482 20.33 3.45 -1.49
CA GLY A 482 21.12 3.28 -0.28
C GLY A 482 20.88 2.01 0.52
N GLU A 483 20.98 0.83 -0.10
CA GLU A 483 21.11 -0.43 0.65
C GLU A 483 21.91 -1.49 -0.11
N VAL A 484 22.42 -2.47 0.62
CA VAL A 484 22.86 -3.77 0.08
C VAL A 484 22.07 -4.85 0.79
N PHE A 485 21.50 -5.81 0.06
CA PHE A 485 20.59 -6.79 0.64
C PHE A 485 20.84 -8.21 0.13
N THR A 486 20.34 -9.21 0.86
CA THR A 486 20.40 -10.62 0.48
C THR A 486 19.19 -11.39 1.03
N SER A 487 18.80 -12.47 0.36
CA SER A 487 17.96 -13.49 0.99
C SER A 487 18.84 -14.40 1.87
N PRO A 488 18.61 -14.47 3.20
CA PRO A 488 19.49 -15.24 4.07
C PRO A 488 19.20 -16.75 4.01
N VAL A 489 20.19 -17.54 4.42
CA VAL A 489 19.99 -18.97 4.70
C VAL A 489 19.24 -19.08 6.03
N LEU A 490 18.09 -19.75 6.05
CA LEU A 490 17.30 -19.86 7.27
C LEU A 490 17.99 -20.74 8.33
N GLU A 491 18.49 -21.91 7.94
CA GLU A 491 19.21 -22.80 8.87
C GLU A 491 20.46 -22.10 9.44
N GLY A 492 20.56 -22.04 10.77
CA GLY A 492 21.66 -21.36 11.46
C GLY A 492 21.50 -19.84 11.62
N THR A 493 20.45 -19.24 11.06
CA THR A 493 20.00 -17.87 11.37
C THR A 493 19.18 -17.89 12.66
N SER A 494 19.58 -17.18 13.71
CA SER A 494 18.90 -17.20 15.02
C SER A 494 19.28 -16.00 15.88
N GLY A 495 18.43 -15.67 16.84
CA GLY A 495 18.69 -14.58 17.78
C GLY A 495 17.46 -13.70 17.98
N VAL A 496 17.69 -12.52 18.56
CA VAL A 496 16.66 -11.54 18.87
C VAL A 496 16.86 -10.32 17.97
N LEU A 497 15.79 -9.90 17.29
CA LEU A 497 15.68 -8.57 16.70
C LEU A 497 14.83 -7.71 17.62
N HIS A 498 15.36 -6.57 18.04
CA HIS A 498 14.67 -5.64 18.91
C HIS A 498 14.77 -4.22 18.36
N VAL A 499 13.68 -3.47 18.39
CA VAL A 499 13.65 -2.06 18.00
C VAL A 499 12.82 -1.29 19.03
N SER A 500 13.37 -0.22 19.58
CA SER A 500 12.71 0.54 20.65
C SER A 500 11.39 1.17 20.19
N ARG A 501 11.34 1.62 18.93
CA ARG A 501 10.17 2.22 18.29
C ARG A 501 10.32 2.18 16.78
N VAL A 502 9.28 1.74 16.07
CA VAL A 502 9.25 1.67 14.61
C VAL A 502 7.84 1.94 14.08
N TYR A 503 7.74 2.49 12.87
CA TYR A 503 6.48 2.71 12.18
C TYR A 503 6.43 1.83 10.94
N LEU A 504 5.47 0.91 10.88
CA LEU A 504 5.34 -0.11 9.83
C LEU A 504 3.92 -0.09 9.30
N ASN A 505 3.71 0.00 7.99
CA ASN A 505 2.37 -0.04 7.36
C ASN A 505 1.36 0.92 8.01
N GLU A 506 1.75 2.17 8.21
CA GLU A 506 0.92 3.21 8.85
C GLU A 506 0.58 2.95 10.34
N LEU A 507 1.29 2.02 10.98
CA LEU A 507 1.05 1.60 12.35
C LEU A 507 2.33 1.73 13.20
N GLN A 508 2.20 2.30 14.39
CA GLN A 508 3.33 2.44 15.32
C GLN A 508 3.50 1.21 16.20
N TYR A 509 4.74 0.76 16.39
CA TYR A 509 5.13 -0.29 17.31
C TYR A 509 6.12 0.26 18.33
N LEU A 510 5.88 -0.04 19.60
CA LEU A 510 6.75 0.30 20.72
C LEU A 510 7.42 -0.97 21.25
N ASP A 511 8.70 -0.93 21.56
CA ASP A 511 9.46 -2.07 22.12
C ASP A 511 9.26 -3.38 21.33
N LEU A 512 9.31 -3.30 19.99
CA LEU A 512 9.07 -4.45 19.11
C LEU A 512 10.22 -5.44 19.23
N GLU A 513 9.90 -6.70 19.54
CA GLU A 513 10.87 -7.78 19.70
C GLU A 513 10.41 -9.03 18.95
N LEU A 514 11.29 -9.59 18.11
CA LEU A 514 11.08 -10.84 17.36
C LEU A 514 12.21 -11.83 17.66
N HIS A 515 11.84 -13.07 17.98
CA HIS A 515 12.77 -14.16 18.28
C HIS A 515 12.84 -15.13 17.10
N PHE A 516 14.04 -15.38 16.58
CA PHE A 516 14.27 -16.27 15.45
C PHE A 516 14.97 -17.56 15.88
N ALA A 517 14.47 -18.70 15.38
CA ALA A 517 15.20 -19.96 15.38
C ALA A 517 15.18 -20.55 13.97
N ASN A 518 16.37 -20.87 13.45
CA ASN A 518 16.57 -21.28 12.06
C ASN A 518 15.79 -20.41 11.07
N GLY A 519 15.92 -19.10 11.22
CA GLY A 519 15.35 -18.09 10.32
C GLY A 519 13.83 -17.96 10.40
N MET A 520 13.14 -18.69 11.29
CA MET A 520 11.69 -18.59 11.48
C MET A 520 11.35 -17.87 12.78
N ILE A 521 10.33 -17.01 12.77
CA ILE A 521 9.80 -16.38 13.99
C ILE A 521 9.26 -17.47 14.93
N GLN A 522 9.79 -17.54 16.14
CA GLN A 522 9.35 -18.44 17.21
C GLN A 522 8.50 -17.73 18.25
N ASP A 523 8.83 -16.47 18.54
CA ASP A 523 8.09 -15.65 19.49
C ASP A 523 8.22 -14.17 19.14
N TYR A 524 7.31 -13.35 19.65
CA TYR A 524 7.25 -11.92 19.35
C TYR A 524 6.53 -11.12 20.45
N SER A 525 6.87 -9.86 20.64
CA SER A 525 6.15 -8.97 21.56
C SER A 525 6.31 -7.50 21.18
N CYS A 526 5.42 -6.66 21.69
CA CYS A 526 5.56 -5.20 21.67
C CYS A 526 4.96 -4.62 22.96
N GLY A 527 5.14 -3.32 23.17
CA GLY A 527 4.68 -2.55 24.33
C GLY A 527 3.60 -1.52 23.98
N ASN A 528 2.76 -1.77 22.98
CA ASN A 528 1.71 -0.86 22.54
C ASN A 528 0.52 -0.78 23.50
N PHE A 529 0.19 -1.90 24.15
CA PHE A 529 -0.97 -2.08 25.02
C PHE A 529 -0.54 -2.60 26.39
N GLU A 530 -1.34 -2.34 27.42
CA GLU A 530 -1.07 -2.82 28.79
C GLU A 530 -1.12 -4.35 28.88
N ARG A 531 -1.95 -4.99 28.06
CA ARG A 531 -2.18 -6.43 28.07
C ARG A 531 -1.34 -7.12 27.00
N GLU A 532 -0.49 -8.05 27.43
CA GLU A 532 0.40 -8.82 26.55
C GLU A 532 -0.34 -9.51 25.39
N LEU A 533 -1.55 -10.02 25.63
CA LEU A 533 -2.37 -10.66 24.59
C LEU A 533 -2.74 -9.67 23.46
N GLU A 534 -3.02 -8.40 23.78
CA GLU A 534 -3.35 -7.38 22.79
C GLU A 534 -2.12 -7.02 21.94
N ASN A 535 -0.93 -6.96 22.56
CA ASN A 535 0.34 -6.80 21.84
C ASN A 535 0.62 -7.96 20.87
N LYS A 536 0.39 -9.21 21.31
CA LYS A 536 0.53 -10.38 20.44
C LYS A 536 -0.46 -10.35 19.28
N GLU A 537 -1.73 -10.02 19.54
CA GLU A 537 -2.76 -9.94 18.49
C GLU A 537 -2.43 -8.84 17.48
N TYR A 538 -1.92 -7.70 17.94
CA TYR A 538 -1.51 -6.60 17.08
C TYR A 538 -0.40 -7.00 16.10
N ILE A 539 0.66 -7.68 16.59
CA ILE A 539 1.73 -8.21 15.72
C ILE A 539 1.20 -9.31 14.80
N ARG A 540 0.34 -10.20 15.32
CA ARG A 540 -0.25 -11.30 14.55
C ARG A 540 -1.03 -10.79 13.35
N ASP A 541 -1.84 -9.76 13.55
CA ASP A 541 -2.74 -9.26 12.50
C ASP A 541 -2.00 -8.41 11.47
N ASN A 542 -0.97 -7.66 11.88
CA ASN A 542 -0.38 -6.61 11.04
C ASN A 542 1.05 -6.90 10.54
N ILE A 543 1.87 -7.68 11.27
CA ILE A 543 3.23 -8.08 10.84
C ILE A 543 3.21 -9.51 10.31
N LEU A 544 2.56 -10.43 11.03
CA LEU A 544 2.48 -11.84 10.61
C LEU A 544 1.38 -12.09 9.58
N HIS A 545 0.50 -11.11 9.30
CA HIS A 545 -0.66 -11.24 8.42
C HIS A 545 -1.48 -12.51 8.70
N ARG A 546 -1.66 -12.81 9.99
CA ARG A 546 -2.37 -13.99 10.53
C ARG A 546 -1.74 -15.34 10.15
N HIS A 547 -0.51 -15.36 9.65
CA HIS A 547 0.27 -16.57 9.51
C HIS A 547 0.78 -17.05 10.89
N PRO A 548 0.94 -18.37 11.11
CA PRO A 548 1.46 -18.89 12.37
C PRO A 548 2.90 -18.45 12.66
N THR A 549 3.70 -18.24 11.61
CA THR A 549 5.10 -17.81 11.64
C THR A 549 5.47 -17.29 10.25
N LEU A 550 6.54 -16.50 10.17
CA LEU A 550 7.16 -16.04 8.93
C LEU A 550 8.68 -16.31 8.94
N PRO A 551 9.30 -16.56 7.78
CA PRO A 551 10.75 -16.61 7.65
C PRO A 551 11.36 -15.20 7.63
N LEU A 552 12.65 -15.11 7.94
CA LEU A 552 13.49 -13.96 7.60
C LEU A 552 13.77 -14.00 6.09
N GLY A 553 13.01 -13.19 5.33
CA GLY A 553 13.06 -13.15 3.88
C GLY A 553 14.23 -12.33 3.34
N GLU A 554 14.66 -11.31 4.10
CA GLU A 554 15.73 -10.40 3.72
C GLU A 554 16.59 -10.00 4.92
N PHE A 555 17.89 -9.82 4.66
CA PHE A 555 18.78 -9.03 5.49
C PHE A 555 19.47 -7.97 4.63
N ALA A 556 19.49 -6.74 5.12
CA ALA A 556 20.06 -5.62 4.41
C ALA A 556 20.80 -4.63 5.32
N ILE A 557 21.70 -3.85 4.71
CA ILE A 557 22.41 -2.75 5.35
C ILE A 557 22.10 -1.47 4.58
N GLY A 558 21.25 -0.62 5.14
CA GLY A 558 21.02 0.74 4.69
C GLY A 558 22.29 1.60 4.78
N THR A 559 22.54 2.41 3.77
CA THR A 559 23.74 3.24 3.60
C THR A 559 23.42 4.72 3.41
N ASN A 560 22.14 5.11 3.43
CA ASN A 560 21.70 6.49 3.21
C ASN A 560 21.73 7.31 4.51
N THR A 561 22.95 7.62 4.95
CA THR A 561 23.18 8.47 6.13
C THR A 561 22.75 9.92 5.92
N THR A 562 22.68 10.39 4.67
CA THR A 562 22.11 11.69 4.30
C THR A 562 20.63 11.76 4.68
N ALA A 563 19.84 10.75 4.30
CA ALA A 563 18.44 10.65 4.70
C ALA A 563 18.30 10.55 6.23
N TYR A 564 19.16 9.78 6.89
CA TYR A 564 19.16 9.68 8.36
C TYR A 564 19.37 11.02 9.06
N VAL A 565 20.37 11.80 8.62
CA VAL A 565 20.67 13.12 9.20
C VAL A 565 19.56 14.13 8.88
N ALA A 566 19.02 14.11 7.66
CA ALA A 566 17.90 14.94 7.28
C ALA A 566 16.67 14.65 8.16
N ALA A 567 16.33 13.38 8.36
CA ALA A 567 15.22 12.97 9.19
C ALA A 567 15.33 13.54 10.61
N ARG A 568 16.53 13.42 11.21
CA ARG A 568 16.88 13.97 12.53
C ARG A 568 16.81 15.50 12.58
N LYS A 569 17.37 16.19 11.58
CA LYS A 569 17.39 17.66 11.48
C LYS A 569 15.97 18.24 11.46
N TYR A 570 15.04 17.53 10.81
CA TYR A 570 13.66 17.97 10.70
C TYR A 570 12.72 17.37 11.74
N GLY A 571 13.13 16.31 12.45
CA GLY A 571 12.31 15.61 13.45
C GLY A 571 11.16 14.82 12.80
N ILE A 572 11.45 14.11 11.71
CA ILE A 572 10.46 13.45 10.85
C ILE A 572 10.65 11.94 10.74
N GLU A 573 11.52 11.33 11.57
CA GLU A 573 11.87 9.91 11.53
C GLU A 573 10.63 9.00 11.61
N GLU A 574 9.68 9.35 12.48
CA GLU A 574 8.43 8.60 12.69
C GLU A 574 7.40 8.80 11.57
N LYS A 575 7.67 9.74 10.67
CA LYS A 575 6.76 10.12 9.59
C LYS A 575 7.25 9.64 8.22
N LEU A 576 8.46 9.07 8.15
CA LEU A 576 9.03 8.57 6.91
C LEU A 576 8.33 7.27 6.47
N PRO A 577 8.21 7.04 5.15
CA PRO A 577 7.75 5.77 4.65
C PRO A 577 8.86 4.72 4.80
N ILE A 578 8.48 3.45 4.88
CA ILE A 578 9.43 2.31 4.98
C ILE A 578 10.50 2.42 3.88
N LEU A 579 10.09 2.77 2.65
CA LEU A 579 10.98 2.99 1.51
C LEU A 579 12.22 3.87 1.80
N ILE A 580 12.07 4.91 2.62
CA ILE A 580 13.19 5.79 3.00
C ILE A 580 13.81 5.28 4.31
N ALA A 581 12.99 4.89 5.27
CA ALA A 581 13.44 4.45 6.60
C ALA A 581 14.37 3.23 6.53
N GLU A 582 14.09 2.25 5.67
CA GLU A 582 14.92 1.06 5.47
C GLU A 582 16.35 1.40 5.06
N LYS A 583 16.54 2.51 4.33
CA LYS A 583 17.85 2.94 3.84
C LYS A 583 18.68 3.66 4.90
N MET A 584 18.10 3.91 6.08
CA MET A 584 18.68 4.66 7.20
C MET A 584 19.24 3.77 8.32
N GLY A 585 19.45 2.48 8.07
CA GLY A 585 20.05 1.53 9.02
C GLY A 585 20.03 0.10 8.45
N PRO A 586 20.56 -0.90 9.16
CA PRO A 586 20.30 -2.29 8.82
C PRO A 586 18.82 -2.62 9.04
N HIS A 587 18.26 -3.41 8.14
CA HIS A 587 16.88 -3.86 8.22
C HIS A 587 16.74 -5.33 7.88
N PHE A 588 15.59 -5.85 8.29
CA PHE A 588 15.26 -7.26 8.29
C PHE A 588 13.81 -7.41 7.83
N ALA A 589 13.61 -8.08 6.70
CA ALA A 589 12.26 -8.34 6.22
C ALA A 589 11.77 -9.69 6.74
N VAL A 590 10.59 -9.69 7.36
CA VAL A 590 9.85 -10.92 7.68
C VAL A 590 8.81 -11.19 6.61
N GLY A 591 8.75 -12.44 6.12
CA GLY A 591 7.88 -12.85 5.02
C GLY A 591 8.65 -13.36 3.81
N ASP A 592 8.12 -13.10 2.61
CA ASP A 592 8.70 -13.55 1.34
C ASP A 592 10.06 -12.91 1.06
N THR A 593 10.88 -13.55 0.22
CA THR A 593 12.10 -12.90 -0.29
C THR A 593 11.71 -11.76 -1.24
N CYS A 594 12.56 -10.74 -1.36
CA CYS A 594 12.39 -9.66 -2.34
C CYS A 594 12.46 -10.13 -3.80
N TYR A 595 12.83 -11.40 -4.03
CA TYR A 595 12.77 -12.06 -5.33
C TYR A 595 11.50 -12.87 -5.57
N SER A 596 10.46 -12.76 -4.71
CA SER A 596 9.20 -13.49 -4.87
C SER A 596 8.71 -13.49 -6.33
N TRP A 597 8.48 -14.68 -6.89
CA TRP A 597 8.11 -14.94 -8.30
C TRP A 597 9.19 -14.66 -9.36
N SER A 598 10.40 -14.31 -8.95
CA SER A 598 11.53 -13.97 -9.81
C SER A 598 12.82 -14.72 -9.43
N GLU A 599 12.76 -15.67 -8.49
CA GLU A 599 13.94 -16.35 -7.94
C GLU A 599 14.68 -17.20 -8.98
N ASP A 600 13.96 -17.71 -9.99
CA ASP A 600 14.55 -18.52 -11.05
C ASP A 600 15.17 -17.70 -12.18
N ILE A 601 15.03 -16.36 -12.16
CA ILE A 601 15.66 -15.44 -13.11
C ILE A 601 17.03 -15.03 -12.60
N LYS A 602 18.05 -15.19 -13.43
CA LYS A 602 19.39 -14.69 -13.13
C LYS A 602 19.41 -13.18 -13.09
N VAL A 603 19.74 -12.63 -11.92
CA VAL A 603 20.01 -11.21 -11.72
C VAL A 603 21.51 -11.00 -11.47
N TYR A 604 21.99 -9.83 -11.86
CA TYR A 604 23.41 -9.51 -11.85
C TYR A 604 23.64 -8.14 -11.23
N ASN A 605 24.65 -8.03 -10.39
CA ASN A 605 25.12 -6.73 -9.93
C ASN A 605 25.79 -5.95 -11.07
N PRO A 606 25.94 -4.61 -10.95
CA PRO A 606 26.63 -3.78 -11.95
C PRO A 606 28.05 -4.24 -12.32
N ASN A 607 28.73 -4.96 -11.41
CA ASN A 607 30.04 -5.56 -11.64
C ASN A 607 30.01 -6.86 -12.47
N GLY A 608 28.82 -7.34 -12.86
CA GLY A 608 28.60 -8.54 -13.66
C GLY A 608 28.57 -9.87 -12.88
N LYS A 609 28.65 -9.85 -11.54
CA LYS A 609 28.50 -11.07 -10.71
C LYS A 609 27.01 -11.46 -10.61
N GLU A 610 26.71 -12.75 -10.77
CA GLU A 610 25.37 -13.31 -10.57
C GLU A 610 25.05 -13.32 -9.08
N ILE A 611 23.88 -12.79 -8.70
CA ILE A 611 23.38 -12.86 -7.34
C ILE A 611 22.78 -14.25 -7.12
N ILE A 612 23.37 -15.03 -6.22
CA ILE A 612 22.96 -16.43 -6.00
C ILE A 612 21.93 -16.60 -4.89
N ALA A 613 21.84 -15.65 -3.96
CA ALA A 613 20.99 -15.71 -2.78
C ALA A 613 19.61 -15.10 -3.07
N ARG A 614 18.83 -15.79 -3.92
CA ARG A 614 17.48 -15.37 -4.33
C ARG A 614 16.35 -16.12 -3.62
N ASP A 615 16.64 -17.33 -3.15
CA ASP A 615 15.69 -18.17 -2.45
C ASP A 615 16.27 -18.73 -1.16
N ASN A 616 15.37 -19.17 -0.29
CA ASN A 616 15.68 -19.81 0.98
C ASN A 616 14.91 -21.14 1.10
N SER A 617 15.03 -21.84 2.23
CA SER A 617 14.40 -23.17 2.40
C SER A 617 12.86 -23.14 2.41
N VAL A 618 12.23 -21.97 2.47
CA VAL A 618 10.79 -21.80 2.29
C VAL A 618 10.46 -21.45 0.84
N SER A 619 11.03 -20.39 0.28
CA SER A 619 10.70 -19.97 -1.10
C SER A 619 11.14 -20.97 -2.17
N ILE A 620 12.14 -21.84 -1.90
CA ILE A 620 12.52 -22.94 -2.79
C ILE A 620 11.41 -23.99 -2.96
N GLN A 621 10.49 -24.10 -1.99
CA GLN A 621 9.38 -25.05 -2.04
C GLN A 621 8.47 -24.79 -3.26
N ARG A 622 8.56 -23.61 -3.90
CA ARG A 622 7.84 -23.30 -5.15
C ARG A 622 8.08 -24.32 -6.26
N LYS A 623 9.23 -25.00 -6.24
CA LYS A 623 9.60 -26.05 -7.21
C LYS A 623 8.82 -27.36 -7.00
N GLU A 624 8.28 -27.56 -5.79
CA GLU A 624 7.49 -28.74 -5.42
C GLU A 624 6.01 -28.39 -5.27
N ASP A 625 5.71 -27.31 -4.53
CA ASP A 625 4.38 -26.82 -4.23
C ASP A 625 4.41 -25.30 -3.98
N VAL A 626 3.98 -24.54 -4.99
CA VAL A 626 3.91 -23.07 -4.96
C VAL A 626 3.07 -22.54 -3.78
N SER A 627 2.07 -23.29 -3.31
CA SER A 627 1.22 -22.85 -2.20
C SER A 627 1.94 -22.79 -0.84
N LYS A 628 3.14 -23.37 -0.75
CA LYS A 628 3.97 -23.38 0.47
C LYS A 628 5.13 -22.38 0.44
N ALA A 629 5.35 -21.71 -0.69
CA ALA A 629 6.53 -20.89 -0.91
C ALA A 629 6.33 -19.42 -0.57
N TYR A 630 5.09 -18.94 -0.67
CA TYR A 630 4.76 -17.52 -0.60
C TYR A 630 3.71 -17.24 0.48
N PHE A 631 4.01 -16.27 1.33
CA PHE A 631 3.14 -15.74 2.37
C PHE A 631 2.43 -14.46 1.92
N HIS A 632 2.84 -13.86 0.79
CA HIS A 632 2.26 -12.63 0.24
C HIS A 632 2.39 -11.41 1.15
N CYS A 633 3.44 -11.40 1.95
CA CYS A 633 3.84 -10.29 2.80
C CYS A 633 5.38 -10.18 2.84
N HIS A 634 5.86 -8.97 3.07
CA HIS A 634 7.26 -8.63 3.22
C HIS A 634 7.28 -7.34 4.05
N THR A 635 7.73 -7.42 5.29
CA THR A 635 7.72 -6.28 6.22
C THR A 635 9.13 -6.00 6.72
N ASP A 636 9.70 -4.88 6.28
CA ASP A 636 11.03 -4.41 6.65
C ASP A 636 11.05 -3.74 8.02
N ILE A 637 11.93 -4.21 8.89
CA ILE A 637 12.11 -3.70 10.25
C ILE A 637 13.53 -3.18 10.39
N THR A 638 13.68 -1.86 10.51
CA THR A 638 14.98 -1.17 10.57
C THR A 638 15.43 -0.93 12.00
N ILE A 639 16.70 -1.19 12.28
CA ILE A 639 17.36 -0.75 13.52
C ILE A 639 18.00 0.63 13.26
N PRO A 640 17.66 1.68 14.02
CA PRO A 640 18.30 2.99 13.88
C PRO A 640 19.81 2.93 14.12
N PHE A 641 20.61 3.72 13.39
CA PHE A 641 22.08 3.74 13.57
C PHE A 641 22.52 4.00 15.01
N GLU A 642 21.81 4.83 15.77
CA GLU A 642 22.14 5.13 17.17
C GLU A 642 21.89 3.96 18.14
N GLU A 643 21.07 2.99 17.73
CA GLU A 643 20.80 1.78 18.49
C GLU A 643 21.74 0.63 18.11
N LEU A 644 22.71 0.85 17.20
CA LEU A 644 23.64 -0.18 16.73
C LEU A 644 24.99 -0.11 17.43
N LYS A 645 25.37 -1.22 18.06
CA LYS A 645 26.71 -1.39 18.60
C LYS A 645 27.69 -1.92 17.57
N LYS A 646 27.31 -2.96 16.83
CA LYS A 646 28.22 -3.62 15.89
C LYS A 646 27.47 -4.35 14.79
N ILE A 647 27.97 -4.24 13.56
CA ILE A 647 27.72 -5.20 12.48
C ILE A 647 29.06 -5.72 12.01
N SER A 648 29.23 -7.04 12.05
CA SER A 648 30.44 -7.69 11.59
C SER A 648 30.13 -8.94 10.79
N VAL A 649 30.88 -9.16 9.71
CA VAL A 649 30.85 -10.41 8.97
C VAL A 649 31.95 -11.34 9.49
N VAL A 650 31.58 -12.58 9.80
CA VAL A 650 32.50 -13.61 10.31
C VAL A 650 32.80 -14.60 9.21
N THR A 651 34.08 -14.76 8.89
CA THR A 651 34.55 -15.65 7.81
C THR A 651 34.63 -17.10 8.27
N ALA A 652 34.82 -18.01 7.30
CA ALA A 652 35.05 -19.43 7.57
C ALA A 652 36.31 -19.72 8.41
N GLN A 653 37.25 -18.78 8.48
CA GLN A 653 38.44 -18.89 9.34
C GLN A 653 38.20 -18.35 10.75
N GLY A 654 36.99 -17.88 11.06
CA GLY A 654 36.63 -17.24 12.32
C GLY A 654 37.17 -15.82 12.47
N SER A 655 37.69 -15.21 11.40
CA SER A 655 38.09 -13.81 11.42
C SER A 655 36.85 -12.93 11.33
N GLU A 656 36.82 -11.87 12.11
CA GLU A 656 35.73 -10.90 12.12
C GLU A 656 36.14 -9.65 11.33
N ILE A 657 35.34 -9.27 10.34
CA ILE A 657 35.47 -8.01 9.59
C ILE A 657 34.35 -7.09 10.07
N CYS A 658 34.73 -6.02 10.78
CA CYS A 658 33.76 -5.04 11.28
C CYS A 658 33.35 -4.09 10.15
N LEU A 659 32.04 -3.97 9.93
CA LEU A 659 31.44 -3.10 8.92
C LEU A 659 30.96 -1.80 9.57
N ILE A 660 30.26 -1.93 10.69
CA ILE A 660 29.72 -0.83 11.48
C ILE A 660 30.12 -1.03 12.94
N GLN A 661 30.55 0.04 13.60
CA GLN A 661 30.85 0.10 15.03
C GLN A 661 30.23 1.39 15.59
N ASP A 662 29.44 1.26 16.67
CA ASP A 662 28.76 2.37 17.36
C ASP A 662 28.04 3.33 16.39
N GLY A 663 27.22 2.75 15.49
CA GLY A 663 26.44 3.50 14.49
C GLY A 663 27.24 4.16 13.36
N ARG A 664 28.54 3.86 13.21
CA ARG A 664 29.41 4.43 12.16
C ARG A 664 30.01 3.34 11.27
N PHE A 665 30.14 3.63 9.97
CA PHE A 665 30.83 2.73 9.05
C PHE A 665 32.35 2.75 9.31
N VAL A 666 32.97 1.60 9.53
CA VAL A 666 34.41 1.49 9.87
C VAL A 666 35.22 0.67 8.86
N LEU A 667 34.56 0.08 7.86
CA LEU A 667 35.23 -0.63 6.78
C LEU A 667 35.99 0.37 5.88
N PRO A 668 37.29 0.14 5.59
CA PRO A 668 38.03 1.00 4.66
C PRO A 668 37.34 1.12 3.30
N GLY A 669 37.20 2.34 2.79
CA GLY A 669 36.48 2.65 1.54
C GLY A 669 35.01 3.02 1.73
N THR A 670 34.50 3.04 2.97
CA THR A 670 33.13 3.44 3.31
C THR A 670 33.05 4.80 4.04
N GLU A 671 34.17 5.52 4.14
CA GLU A 671 34.28 6.74 4.94
C GLU A 671 33.31 7.84 4.50
N ILE A 672 33.02 7.90 3.19
CA ILE A 672 32.08 8.87 2.61
C ILE A 672 30.67 8.76 3.21
N LEU A 673 30.25 7.57 3.64
CA LEU A 673 28.95 7.37 4.29
C LEU A 673 28.91 8.03 5.67
N ASN A 674 30.05 8.30 6.30
CA ASN A 674 30.07 9.01 7.58
C ASN A 674 30.12 10.54 7.43
N GLU A 675 30.31 11.09 6.22
CA GLU A 675 30.39 12.55 6.05
C GLU A 675 29.11 13.28 6.53
N PRO A 676 27.88 12.84 6.18
CA PRO A 676 26.67 13.49 6.68
C PRO A 676 26.58 13.45 8.20
N LEU A 677 27.04 12.36 8.82
CA LEU A 677 26.94 12.13 10.25
C LEU A 677 27.79 13.09 11.09
N LYS A 678 28.85 13.68 10.51
CA LYS A 678 29.72 14.66 11.19
C LYS A 678 28.97 15.93 11.59
N ASP A 679 27.88 16.26 10.90
CA ASP A 679 27.08 17.42 11.22
C ASP A 679 26.16 17.19 12.44
N MET A 680 25.95 15.95 12.86
CA MET A 680 25.25 15.62 14.11
C MET A 680 26.14 15.70 15.35
N ASP A 681 27.46 15.64 15.18
CA ASP A 681 28.43 15.71 16.28
C ASP A 681 28.74 17.17 16.71
N LYS A 682 28.06 18.15 16.11
CA LYS A 682 28.16 19.60 16.37
C LYS A 682 26.89 20.11 17.05
#